data_AF-A0A9D2CVW1-F1
#
_entry.id   AF-A0A9D2CVW1-F1
#
_cell.length_a   1.000
_cell.length_b   1.000
_cell.length_c   1.000
_cell.angle_alpha   90.00
_cell.angle_beta   90.00
_cell.angle_gamma   90.00
#
_symmetry.space_group_name_H-M   'P 1'
#
loop_
_entity.id
_entity.type
_entity.pdbx_description
1 polymer ?
#
loop_
_entity_poly.entity_id
_entity_poly.type
_entity_poly.pdbx_seq_one_letter_code
_entity_poly.pdbx_strand_id
1 'polypeptide(L)'
;MRHFPVRLPSLRTAALFLALAAGMAVMNFALPQREPAAFLLMWAAFAVLRVRLAASAAYLAASAVFLSWQATVCCLAQAAMLLIAYGVCGRLKKDPGVWRITFAALAQIPFVFLFPHAGYALFPLPVLAQKAVIAAFFLLASALAEGGLRAAMRANKCRLTGAQLAEAAFLWLIFGMGICNALGGLVYTGIALFGVILAVALLENAVPVPFSVVLSLPLCVCEVSALPLALFAVYACCALLVASYGRIASSLALSLAYLAAQYFAGVYALSAAQIVLHLLACILPAALVCVLPGKLLEKIRESLLFYRERVLPRIAVNRNRRAVGERLYEVAALFREIENAFLLPDREDDGERHITLRLESSVCAACPRRKACDREQSAQNLVRLVRVGRAKGKANLIDLPAELARNCPNVAGILFALNKELEEDCRRKAALETAREGRILLARQAHGVSEIMRDLALRESEEYSLSVGEDALARALQEHGILSSEIFVYGEGGALTVSMTLDENAPARKVCAAASEALGQPLALAEKLPLTRGRACFVFKRKPRFDASFGVAAVPKHGETASGDTHSILKIDERRFLVALSDGMGSGDAARDVSARTLSLLESFYKTGMPSDTVLATVNSLISFSAEESFSCLDLAAVNLDDGGADIVKIGSPAGFLLSQEELKILEGESLPIGALDAVHPATMRLTMHENDFLLFMSDGISSAFGSSADLCAYLGGLRPLNPQALAENVLAAAIARSEKGEAGDDMTVLAVKLTLAA
;
A
#
# COMPACT_ATOMS: atom_id res chain seq x y z
N MET A 1 7.44 -2.48 51.81
CA MET A 1 8.46 -3.41 51.28
C MET A 1 7.81 -4.18 50.12
N ARG A 2 8.24 -3.96 48.88
CA ARG A 2 7.85 -4.81 47.74
C ARG A 2 9.10 -5.56 47.30
N HIS A 3 9.00 -6.88 47.28
CA HIS A 3 10.05 -7.83 46.96
C HIS A 3 10.91 -7.37 45.78
N PHE A 4 12.23 -7.31 46.00
CA PHE A 4 13.21 -7.52 44.93
C PHE A 4 12.92 -8.91 44.36
N PRO A 5 12.40 -9.06 43.13
CA PRO A 5 12.15 -10.38 42.60
C PRO A 5 13.51 -10.96 42.20
N VAL A 6 14.09 -11.78 43.08
CA VAL A 6 15.12 -12.75 42.71
C VAL A 6 14.41 -13.85 41.91
N ARG A 7 14.01 -13.53 40.67
CA ARG A 7 13.67 -14.56 39.69
C ARG A 7 15.00 -15.13 39.19
N LEU A 8 15.19 -16.44 39.36
CA LEU A 8 16.28 -17.17 38.71
C LEU A 8 16.30 -16.79 37.22
N PRO A 9 17.45 -16.35 36.68
CA PRO A 9 17.53 -15.92 35.29
C PRO A 9 17.17 -17.09 34.36
N SER A 10 16.35 -16.81 33.34
CA SER A 10 16.26 -17.69 32.16
C SER A 10 17.66 -18.03 31.62
N LEU A 11 17.83 -19.17 30.95
CA LEU A 11 19.13 -19.65 30.46
C LEU A 11 19.89 -18.59 29.63
N ARG A 12 19.17 -17.76 28.87
CA ARG A 12 19.73 -16.62 28.10
C ARG A 12 20.24 -15.49 29.00
N THR A 13 19.53 -15.17 30.07
CA THR A 13 19.97 -14.14 31.04
C THR A 13 21.14 -14.62 31.91
N ALA A 14 21.27 -15.92 32.16
CA ALA A 14 22.43 -16.50 32.84
C ALA A 14 23.68 -16.48 31.94
N ALA A 15 23.53 -16.83 30.66
CA ALA A 15 24.61 -16.72 29.68
C ALA A 15 25.08 -15.27 29.47
N LEU A 16 24.15 -14.31 29.41
CA LEU A 16 24.46 -12.88 29.35
C LEU A 16 25.22 -12.41 30.59
N PHE A 17 24.83 -12.90 31.78
CA PHE A 17 25.49 -12.58 33.03
C PHE A 17 26.93 -13.10 33.08
N LEU A 18 27.16 -14.37 32.68
CA LEU A 18 28.49 -14.96 32.58
C LEU A 18 29.37 -14.21 31.57
N ALA A 19 28.81 -13.84 30.41
CA ALA A 19 29.52 -13.06 29.40
C ALA A 19 29.90 -11.66 29.92
N LEU A 20 29.01 -10.99 30.65
CA LEU A 20 29.30 -9.69 31.28
C LEU A 20 30.39 -9.82 32.36
N ALA A 21 30.35 -10.85 33.21
CA ALA A 21 31.34 -11.08 34.25
C ALA A 21 32.73 -11.37 33.66
N ALA A 22 32.81 -12.23 32.65
CA ALA A 22 34.04 -12.50 31.90
C ALA A 22 34.56 -11.22 31.20
N GLY A 23 33.65 -10.45 30.60
CA GLY A 23 33.95 -9.17 29.97
C GLY A 23 34.59 -8.17 30.94
N MET A 24 33.97 -8.01 32.12
CA MET A 24 34.47 -7.16 33.19
C MET A 24 35.85 -7.61 33.68
N ALA A 25 36.06 -8.91 33.91
CA ALA A 25 37.36 -9.43 34.37
C ALA A 25 38.49 -9.13 33.37
N VAL A 26 38.23 -9.29 32.07
CA VAL A 26 39.20 -8.98 31.01
C VAL A 26 39.49 -7.49 30.93
N MET A 27 38.47 -6.63 31.00
CA MET A 27 38.66 -5.18 30.93
C MET A 27 39.56 -4.63 32.05
N ASN A 28 39.58 -5.25 33.23
CA ASN A 28 40.49 -4.84 34.32
C ASN A 28 41.98 -5.01 34.01
N PHE A 29 42.34 -5.76 32.97
CA PHE A 29 43.71 -5.86 32.46
C PHE A 29 44.03 -4.82 31.38
N ALA A 30 43.06 -4.00 30.94
CA ALA A 30 43.25 -3.12 29.79
C ALA A 30 44.35 -2.07 30.00
N LEU A 31 44.54 -1.59 31.23
CA LEU A 31 45.55 -0.59 31.56
C LEU A 31 46.73 -1.18 32.36
N PRO A 32 47.96 -0.65 32.20
CA PRO A 32 49.19 -1.22 32.77
C PRO A 32 49.18 -1.41 34.29
N GLN A 33 48.54 -0.51 35.05
CA GLN A 33 48.47 -0.56 36.50
C GLN A 33 47.22 -1.33 37.00
N ARG A 34 46.54 -2.04 36.11
CA ARG A 34 45.29 -2.78 36.36
C ARG A 34 44.22 -1.90 36.98
N GLU A 35 43.99 -0.72 36.41
CA GLU A 35 42.88 0.15 36.83
C GLU A 35 41.51 -0.49 36.54
N PRO A 36 40.44 -0.13 37.30
CA PRO A 36 39.15 -0.79 37.23
C PRO A 36 38.30 -0.37 36.01
N ALA A 37 38.82 -0.59 34.80
CA ALA A 37 38.12 -0.31 33.54
C ALA A 37 36.84 -1.16 33.36
N ALA A 38 36.65 -2.23 34.13
CA ALA A 38 35.37 -2.93 34.23
C ALA A 38 34.19 -2.03 34.67
N PHE A 39 34.48 -0.88 35.29
CA PHE A 39 33.47 0.13 35.64
C PHE A 39 32.66 0.57 34.41
N LEU A 40 33.30 0.65 33.23
CA LEU A 40 32.65 1.08 31.99
C LEU A 40 31.53 0.13 31.58
N LEU A 41 31.77 -1.17 31.65
CA LEU A 41 30.78 -2.20 31.31
C LEU A 41 29.71 -2.33 32.40
N MET A 42 30.07 -2.12 33.67
CA MET A 42 29.12 -2.05 34.77
C MET A 42 28.15 -0.87 34.58
N TRP A 43 28.68 0.32 34.26
CA TRP A 43 27.89 1.50 33.96
C TRP A 43 26.95 1.27 32.78
N ALA A 44 27.47 0.75 31.67
CA ALA A 44 26.67 0.44 30.49
C ALA A 44 25.55 -0.57 30.79
N ALA A 45 25.81 -1.58 31.63
CA ALA A 45 24.80 -2.55 32.06
C ALA A 45 23.71 -1.92 32.95
N PHE A 46 24.06 -0.97 33.82
CA PHE A 46 23.09 -0.20 34.62
C PHE A 46 22.20 0.68 33.75
N ALA A 47 22.80 1.33 32.76
CA ALA A 47 22.15 2.24 31.81
C ALA A 47 21.19 1.51 30.85
N VAL A 48 21.68 0.47 30.19
CA VAL A 48 21.03 -0.16 29.02
C VAL A 48 20.25 -1.41 29.43
N LEU A 49 20.88 -2.33 30.17
CA LEU A 49 20.30 -3.64 30.47
C LEU A 49 19.37 -3.63 31.69
N ARG A 50 19.45 -2.59 32.54
CA ARG A 50 18.68 -2.45 33.79
C ARG A 50 18.88 -3.60 34.81
N VAL A 51 19.90 -4.45 34.63
CA VAL A 51 20.23 -5.59 35.51
C VAL A 51 21.20 -5.15 36.62
N ARG A 52 20.74 -4.25 37.49
CA ARG A 52 21.58 -3.51 38.46
C ARG A 52 22.30 -4.42 39.46
N LEU A 53 21.58 -5.32 40.13
CA LEU A 53 22.15 -6.21 41.15
C LEU A 53 23.14 -7.21 40.57
N ALA A 54 22.80 -7.82 39.42
CA ALA A 54 23.70 -8.76 38.78
C ALA A 54 24.97 -8.05 38.31
N ALA A 55 24.86 -6.91 37.61
CA ALA A 55 26.02 -6.16 37.15
C ALA A 55 26.98 -5.78 38.29
N SER A 56 26.46 -5.38 39.47
CA SER A 56 27.30 -5.14 40.66
C SER A 56 27.97 -6.40 41.19
N ALA A 57 27.27 -7.54 41.23
CA ALA A 57 27.86 -8.81 41.64
C ALA A 57 28.96 -9.29 40.67
N ALA A 58 28.74 -9.14 39.36
CA ALA A 58 29.75 -9.44 38.33
C ALA A 58 30.98 -8.54 38.46
N TYR A 59 30.78 -7.25 38.71
CA TYR A 59 31.86 -6.28 38.90
C TYR A 59 32.70 -6.59 40.15
N LEU A 60 32.03 -6.97 41.25
CA LEU A 60 32.71 -7.41 42.47
C LEU A 60 33.49 -8.71 42.24
N ALA A 61 32.92 -9.69 41.55
CA ALA A 61 33.64 -10.91 41.18
C ALA A 61 34.87 -10.61 40.31
N ALA A 62 34.74 -9.68 39.35
CA ALA A 62 35.85 -9.25 38.49
C ALA A 62 36.95 -8.49 39.26
N SER A 63 36.65 -7.90 40.42
CA SER A 63 37.64 -7.21 41.26
C SER A 63 38.63 -8.16 41.96
N ALA A 64 38.34 -9.46 42.00
CA ALA A 64 39.26 -10.47 42.53
C ALA A 64 40.60 -10.53 41.76
N VAL A 65 40.61 -10.06 40.51
CA VAL A 65 41.79 -9.98 39.64
C VAL A 65 42.91 -9.09 40.23
N PHE A 66 42.56 -8.10 41.05
CA PHE A 66 43.54 -7.16 41.59
C PHE A 66 44.39 -7.74 42.72
N LEU A 67 43.98 -8.86 43.33
CA LEU A 67 44.65 -9.49 44.48
C LEU A 67 45.00 -8.47 45.61
N SER A 68 44.19 -7.42 45.75
CA SER A 68 44.40 -6.32 46.70
C SER A 68 43.10 -5.97 47.44
N TRP A 69 43.19 -5.88 48.77
CA TRP A 69 42.07 -5.46 49.61
C TRP A 69 41.63 -4.02 49.33
N GLN A 70 42.56 -3.11 49.05
CA GLN A 70 42.24 -1.70 48.80
C GLN A 70 41.48 -1.51 47.47
N ALA A 71 41.89 -2.24 46.42
CA ALA A 71 41.23 -2.20 45.12
C ALA A 71 39.80 -2.81 45.16
N THR A 72 39.62 -3.89 45.93
CA THR A 72 38.31 -4.53 46.11
C THR A 72 37.36 -3.66 46.92
N VAL A 73 37.84 -2.98 47.98
CA VAL A 73 37.07 -1.98 48.74
C VAL A 73 36.67 -0.80 47.86
N CYS A 74 37.56 -0.33 46.97
CA CYS A 74 37.23 0.69 45.98
C CYS A 74 36.08 0.24 45.07
N CYS A 75 36.18 -0.94 44.46
CA CYS A 75 35.12 -1.48 43.58
C CYS A 75 33.79 -1.64 44.32
N LEU A 76 33.82 -2.07 45.59
CA LEU A 76 32.64 -2.15 46.46
C LEU A 76 32.00 -0.79 46.69
N ALA A 77 32.79 0.24 47.01
CA ALA A 77 32.30 1.60 47.21
C ALA A 77 31.66 2.17 45.93
N GLN A 78 32.28 1.96 44.76
CA GLN A 78 31.73 2.40 43.46
C GLN A 78 30.40 1.71 43.13
N ALA A 79 30.32 0.39 43.33
CA ALA A 79 29.09 -0.39 43.11
C ALA A 79 27.97 0.02 44.09
N ALA A 80 28.30 0.22 45.36
CA ALA A 80 27.35 0.64 46.39
C ALA A 80 26.77 2.03 46.10
N MET A 81 27.60 3.00 45.71
CA MET A 81 27.16 4.35 45.33
C MET A 81 26.17 4.32 44.15
N LEU A 82 26.46 3.54 43.11
CA LEU A 82 25.55 3.41 41.96
C LEU A 82 24.24 2.67 42.32
N LEU A 83 24.31 1.62 43.15
CA LEU A 83 23.12 0.91 43.63
C LEU A 83 22.21 1.81 44.46
N ILE A 84 22.79 2.63 45.35
CA ILE A 84 22.04 3.59 46.17
C ILE A 84 21.42 4.67 45.28
N ALA A 85 22.19 5.30 44.39
CA ALA A 85 21.72 6.36 43.50
C ALA A 85 20.54 5.88 42.62
N TYR A 86 20.69 4.75 41.93
CA TYR A 86 19.63 4.18 41.11
C TYR A 86 18.48 3.57 41.92
N GLY A 87 18.73 3.15 43.16
CA GLY A 87 17.72 2.70 44.11
C GLY A 87 16.81 3.84 44.58
N VAL A 88 17.39 5.02 44.86
CA VAL A 88 16.65 6.25 45.21
C VAL A 88 15.82 6.74 44.03
N CYS A 89 16.38 6.80 42.81
CA CYS A 89 15.62 7.15 41.61
C CYS A 89 14.46 6.18 41.35
N GLY A 90 14.68 4.88 41.58
CA GLY A 90 13.64 3.85 41.47
C GLY A 90 12.49 4.05 42.47
N ARG A 91 12.79 4.49 43.70
CA ARG A 91 11.76 4.84 44.70
C ARG A 91 11.00 6.11 44.34
N LEU A 92 11.68 7.07 43.71
CA LEU A 92 11.10 8.35 43.27
C LEU A 92 10.35 8.27 41.93
N LYS A 93 10.31 7.09 41.27
CA LYS A 93 9.71 6.87 39.94
C LYS A 93 10.16 7.85 38.85
N LYS A 94 11.33 8.47 39.01
CA LYS A 94 11.92 9.38 38.00
C LYS A 94 13.06 8.67 37.29
N ASP A 95 13.05 8.72 35.96
CA ASP A 95 14.19 8.27 35.18
C ASP A 95 15.35 9.27 35.34
N PRO A 96 16.58 8.78 35.54
CA PRO A 96 17.69 9.63 35.96
C PRO A 96 18.20 10.61 34.90
N GLY A 97 17.64 10.65 33.68
CA GLY A 97 17.89 11.70 32.67
C GLY A 97 19.32 12.27 32.65
N VAL A 98 19.45 13.56 32.94
CA VAL A 98 20.73 14.30 33.04
C VAL A 98 21.54 13.93 34.30
N TRP A 99 20.88 13.52 35.39
CA TRP A 99 21.49 13.11 36.66
C TRP A 99 22.35 11.84 36.56
N ARG A 100 22.29 11.14 35.43
CA ARG A 100 23.11 9.96 35.17
C ARG A 100 24.60 10.31 35.17
N ILE A 101 24.99 11.38 34.49
CA ILE A 101 26.41 11.78 34.40
C ILE A 101 26.94 12.18 35.77
N THR A 102 26.12 12.87 36.59
CA THR A 102 26.49 13.22 37.96
C THR A 102 26.61 12.00 38.87
N PHE A 103 25.78 10.96 38.71
CA PHE A 103 25.98 9.69 39.43
C PHE A 103 27.25 8.96 39.01
N ALA A 104 27.59 8.95 37.72
CA ALA A 104 28.86 8.40 37.25
C ALA A 104 30.06 9.15 37.83
N ALA A 105 30.00 10.49 37.89
CA ALA A 105 31.05 11.32 38.47
C ALA A 105 31.24 11.08 39.97
N LEU A 106 30.14 10.99 40.73
CA LEU A 106 30.19 10.65 42.16
C LEU A 106 30.79 9.26 42.39
N ALA A 107 30.46 8.29 41.53
CA ALA A 107 31.02 6.95 41.61
C ALA A 107 32.50 6.86 41.22
N GLN A 108 33.13 7.92 40.69
CA GLN A 108 34.59 7.96 40.49
C GLN A 108 35.37 8.46 41.72
N ILE A 109 34.71 9.10 42.69
CA ILE A 109 35.37 9.62 43.89
C ILE A 109 36.14 8.51 44.66
N PRO A 110 35.58 7.30 44.90
CA PRO A 110 36.31 6.22 45.55
C PRO A 110 37.60 5.82 44.81
N PHE A 111 37.61 5.89 43.48
CA PHE A 111 38.80 5.56 42.69
C PHE A 111 39.94 6.56 42.92
N VAL A 112 39.64 7.85 43.00
CA VAL A 112 40.65 8.90 43.24
C VAL A 112 41.35 8.73 44.59
N PHE A 113 40.61 8.36 45.65
CA PHE A 113 41.13 8.32 47.01
C PHE A 113 41.59 6.92 47.48
N LEU A 114 40.90 5.85 47.09
CA LEU A 114 41.11 4.51 47.67
C LEU A 114 41.92 3.56 46.77
N PHE A 115 42.00 3.81 45.46
CA PHE A 115 42.66 2.87 44.54
C PHE A 115 44.19 2.95 44.68
N PRO A 116 44.90 1.82 44.88
CA PRO A 116 46.36 1.81 44.93
C PRO A 116 46.93 2.09 43.54
N HIS A 117 47.69 3.18 43.38
CA HIS A 117 48.29 3.56 42.09
C HIS A 117 49.72 4.04 42.30
N ALA A 118 50.66 3.44 41.57
CA ALA A 118 52.08 3.78 41.65
C ALA A 118 52.47 5.01 40.80
N GLY A 119 51.55 5.53 39.97
CA GLY A 119 51.77 6.64 39.06
C GLY A 119 52.34 6.21 37.70
N TYR A 120 52.08 7.01 36.67
CA TYR A 120 52.69 6.88 35.35
C TYR A 120 53.90 7.82 35.22
N ALA A 121 55.01 7.29 34.71
CA ALA A 121 56.22 8.08 34.42
C ALA A 121 56.02 9.10 33.27
N LEU A 122 54.94 8.96 32.50
CA LEU A 122 54.60 9.80 31.35
C LEU A 122 54.07 11.20 31.70
N PHE A 123 53.60 11.42 32.94
CA PHE A 123 53.03 12.71 33.36
C PHE A 123 53.83 13.31 34.52
N PRO A 124 54.36 14.54 34.41
CA PRO A 124 55.04 15.24 35.50
C PRO A 124 54.04 15.81 36.53
N LEU A 125 53.03 15.02 36.90
CA LEU A 125 51.93 15.40 37.78
C LEU A 125 51.97 14.58 39.08
N PRO A 126 51.51 15.14 40.21
CA PRO A 126 51.36 14.37 41.44
C PRO A 126 50.36 13.22 41.23
N VAL A 127 50.57 12.10 41.93
CA VAL A 127 49.78 10.86 41.78
C VAL A 127 48.27 11.12 41.91
N LEU A 128 47.86 12.04 42.78
CA LEU A 128 46.45 12.42 42.93
C LEU A 128 45.88 13.08 41.67
N ALA A 129 46.64 13.96 41.02
CA ALA A 129 46.22 14.59 39.76
C ALA A 129 46.18 13.57 38.62
N GLN A 130 47.12 12.63 38.58
CA GLN A 130 47.07 11.52 37.61
C GLN A 130 45.81 10.66 37.77
N LYS A 131 45.45 10.29 39.02
CA LYS A 131 44.19 9.58 39.30
C LYS A 131 42.96 10.38 38.90
N ALA A 132 42.96 11.70 39.10
CA ALA A 132 41.86 12.58 38.69
C ALA A 132 41.69 12.63 37.16
N VAL A 133 42.79 12.64 36.40
CA VAL A 133 42.76 12.58 34.93
C VAL A 133 42.20 11.23 34.46
N ILE A 134 42.63 10.12 35.06
CA ILE A 134 42.11 8.77 34.73
C ILE A 134 40.62 8.66 35.10
N ALA A 135 40.20 9.22 36.23
CA ALA A 135 38.80 9.28 36.63
C ALA A 135 37.94 10.06 35.62
N ALA A 136 38.44 11.20 35.11
CA ALA A 136 37.78 11.97 34.06
C ALA A 136 37.70 11.18 32.73
N PHE A 137 38.75 10.43 32.39
CA PHE A 137 38.72 9.52 31.24
C PHE A 137 37.66 8.42 31.41
N PHE A 138 37.58 7.76 32.57
CA PHE A 138 36.56 6.75 32.82
C PHE A 138 35.14 7.31 32.80
N LEU A 139 34.94 8.55 33.25
CA LEU A 139 33.66 9.25 33.13
C LEU A 139 33.26 9.40 31.65
N LEU A 140 34.14 9.94 30.81
CA LEU A 140 33.86 10.15 29.38
C LEU A 140 33.65 8.81 28.65
N ALA A 141 34.54 7.84 28.91
CA ALA A 141 34.48 6.50 28.35
C ALA A 141 33.20 5.75 28.73
N SER A 142 32.60 6.05 29.89
CA SER A 142 31.36 5.40 30.33
C SER A 142 30.17 5.77 29.44
N ALA A 143 30.13 7.01 28.91
CA ALA A 143 29.10 7.43 27.96
C ALA A 143 29.26 6.71 26.61
N LEU A 144 30.49 6.57 26.12
CA LEU A 144 30.79 5.83 24.89
C LEU A 144 30.51 4.32 25.04
N ALA A 145 30.81 3.74 26.21
CA ALA A 145 30.52 2.33 26.50
C ALA A 145 29.02 2.05 26.57
N GLU A 146 28.21 3.00 27.05
CA GLU A 146 26.74 2.92 26.98
C GLU A 146 26.27 2.85 25.51
N GLY A 147 26.78 3.74 24.67
CA GLY A 147 26.50 3.78 23.24
C GLY A 147 26.89 2.47 22.53
N GLY A 148 28.11 1.98 22.79
CA GLY A 148 28.64 0.74 22.23
C GLY A 148 27.85 -0.50 22.64
N LEU A 149 27.42 -0.59 23.91
CA LEU A 149 26.58 -1.71 24.37
C LEU A 149 25.17 -1.64 23.75
N ARG A 150 24.62 -0.44 23.58
CA ARG A 150 23.34 -0.23 22.88
C ARG A 150 23.44 -0.62 21.41
N ALA A 151 24.54 -0.28 20.75
CA ALA A 151 24.85 -0.70 19.39
C ALA A 151 24.93 -2.24 19.30
N ALA A 152 25.68 -2.90 20.18
CA ALA A 152 25.78 -4.36 20.20
C ALA A 152 24.41 -5.07 20.38
N MET A 153 23.53 -4.53 21.23
CA MET A 153 22.18 -5.07 21.44
C MET A 153 21.24 -4.80 20.26
N ARG A 154 21.46 -3.73 19.49
CA ARG A 154 20.67 -3.36 18.31
C ARG A 154 21.24 -3.95 17.02
N ALA A 155 22.45 -4.48 17.01
CA ALA A 155 23.11 -4.99 15.80
C ALA A 155 22.30 -6.06 15.06
N ASN A 156 21.53 -6.90 15.79
CA ASN A 156 20.66 -7.92 15.19
C ASN A 156 19.25 -7.40 14.82
N LYS A 157 18.93 -6.14 15.17
CA LYS A 157 17.59 -5.57 15.07
C LYS A 157 17.51 -4.29 14.23
N CYS A 158 18.60 -3.57 14.01
CA CYS A 158 18.63 -2.30 13.28
C CYS A 158 20.00 -2.12 12.62
N ARG A 159 20.06 -1.36 11.51
CA ARG A 159 21.33 -0.89 10.95
C ARG A 159 21.97 0.11 11.92
N LEU A 160 23.25 -0.10 12.22
CA LEU A 160 24.01 0.80 13.07
C LEU A 160 24.40 2.06 12.30
N THR A 161 24.22 3.23 12.92
CA THR A 161 24.70 4.50 12.37
C THR A 161 26.22 4.61 12.50
N GLY A 162 26.85 5.51 11.73
CA GLY A 162 28.31 5.71 11.80
C GLY A 162 28.81 6.05 13.21
N ALA A 163 28.05 6.84 13.96
CA ALA A 163 28.36 7.14 15.36
C ALA A 163 28.30 5.90 16.27
N GLN A 164 27.29 5.05 16.10
CA GLN A 164 27.16 3.80 16.87
C GLN A 164 28.26 2.79 16.54
N LEU A 165 28.74 2.76 15.30
CA LEU A 165 29.89 1.95 14.91
C LEU A 165 31.18 2.43 15.59
N ALA A 166 31.38 3.76 15.70
CA ALA A 166 32.52 4.32 16.42
C ALA A 166 32.47 4.00 17.93
N GLU A 167 31.30 4.10 18.56
CA GLU A 167 31.09 3.73 19.96
C GLU A 167 31.32 2.23 20.21
N ALA A 168 30.88 1.36 19.29
CA ALA A 168 31.15 -0.08 19.35
C ALA A 168 32.64 -0.39 19.16
N ALA A 169 33.32 0.30 18.24
CA ALA A 169 34.77 0.17 18.05
C ALA A 169 35.56 0.60 19.29
N PHE A 170 35.12 1.67 19.98
CA PHE A 170 35.72 2.10 21.25
C PHE A 170 35.55 1.05 22.36
N LEU A 171 34.36 0.44 22.47
CA LEU A 171 34.13 -0.64 23.43
C LEU A 171 35.00 -1.86 23.11
N TRP A 172 35.16 -2.21 21.83
CA TRP A 172 36.07 -3.25 21.38
C TRP A 172 37.53 -2.92 21.70
N LEU A 173 37.95 -1.66 21.55
CA LEU A 173 39.31 -1.21 21.84
C LEU A 173 39.71 -1.56 23.28
N ILE A 174 38.90 -1.15 24.25
CA ILE A 174 39.19 -1.38 25.67
C ILE A 174 39.13 -2.86 26.02
N PHE A 175 38.16 -3.60 25.46
CA PHE A 175 38.05 -5.03 25.67
C PHE A 175 39.25 -5.79 25.09
N GLY A 176 39.67 -5.44 23.87
CA GLY A 176 40.82 -6.02 23.19
C GLY A 176 42.13 -5.73 23.91
N MET A 177 42.32 -4.52 24.45
CA MET A 177 43.49 -4.20 25.29
C MET A 177 43.54 -5.09 26.53
N GLY A 178 42.38 -5.38 27.13
CA GLY A 178 42.25 -6.34 28.22
C GLY A 178 42.71 -7.75 27.83
N ILE A 179 42.34 -8.23 26.63
CA ILE A 179 42.78 -9.53 26.12
C ILE A 179 44.30 -9.54 25.88
N CYS A 180 44.84 -8.51 25.23
CA CYS A 180 46.28 -8.38 24.95
C CYS A 180 47.11 -8.49 26.23
N ASN A 181 46.70 -7.80 27.29
CA ASN A 181 47.46 -7.77 28.55
C ASN A 181 47.18 -8.98 29.46
N ALA A 182 46.01 -9.62 29.36
CA ALA A 182 45.67 -10.78 30.18
C ALA A 182 46.22 -12.10 29.62
N LEU A 183 46.07 -12.31 28.30
CA LEU A 183 46.39 -13.58 27.61
C LEU A 183 47.66 -13.47 26.76
N GLY A 184 48.18 -12.26 26.54
CA GLY A 184 49.36 -11.97 25.72
C GLY A 184 49.01 -11.51 24.31
N GLY A 185 49.83 -10.63 23.74
CA GLY A 185 49.63 -10.05 22.40
C GLY A 185 49.55 -11.10 21.29
N LEU A 186 50.29 -12.20 21.41
CA LEU A 186 50.26 -13.34 20.47
C LEU A 186 48.93 -14.09 20.44
N VAL A 187 48.24 -14.20 21.57
CA VAL A 187 46.92 -14.85 21.62
C VAL A 187 45.88 -13.94 20.98
N TYR A 188 45.99 -12.63 21.23
CA TYR A 188 45.11 -11.64 20.61
C TYR A 188 45.32 -11.57 19.09
N THR A 189 46.55 -11.61 18.58
CA THR A 189 46.79 -11.63 17.13
C THR A 189 46.10 -12.82 16.47
N GLY A 190 46.12 -14.02 17.08
CA GLY A 190 45.37 -15.17 16.59
C GLY A 190 43.84 -14.94 16.55
N ILE A 191 43.27 -14.35 17.60
CA ILE A 191 41.83 -14.00 17.64
C ILE A 191 41.48 -12.97 16.55
N ALA A 192 42.33 -11.96 16.37
CA ALA A 192 42.13 -10.93 15.35
C ALA A 192 42.24 -11.52 13.93
N LEU A 193 43.23 -12.38 13.66
CA LEU A 193 43.36 -13.08 12.38
C LEU A 193 42.15 -13.97 12.10
N PHE A 194 41.62 -14.69 13.09
CA PHE A 194 40.37 -15.44 12.96
C PHE A 194 39.22 -14.55 12.53
N GLY A 195 39.07 -13.38 13.17
CA GLY A 195 38.05 -12.39 12.81
C GLY A 195 38.17 -11.90 11.37
N VAL A 196 39.39 -11.65 10.88
CA VAL A 196 39.64 -11.22 9.50
C VAL A 196 39.30 -12.32 8.50
N ILE A 197 39.78 -13.55 8.71
CA ILE A 197 39.50 -14.69 7.81
C ILE A 197 38.00 -14.97 7.77
N LEU A 198 37.32 -14.93 8.92
CA LEU A 198 35.87 -15.12 9.01
C LEU A 198 35.11 -14.02 8.26
N ALA A 199 35.54 -12.75 8.40
CA ALA A 199 34.92 -11.63 7.71
C ALA A 199 35.08 -11.73 6.18
N VAL A 200 36.27 -12.12 5.70
CA VAL A 200 36.53 -12.36 4.27
C VAL A 200 35.66 -13.51 3.75
N ALA A 201 35.59 -14.62 4.49
CA ALA A 201 34.79 -15.79 4.12
C ALA A 201 33.27 -15.53 4.15
N LEU A 202 32.79 -14.54 4.92
CA LEU A 202 31.37 -14.21 5.03
C LEU A 202 30.92 -13.18 3.99
N LEU A 203 31.74 -12.15 3.74
CA LEU A 203 31.34 -10.94 3.04
C LEU A 203 31.84 -10.86 1.59
N GLU A 204 32.98 -11.50 1.26
CA GLU A 204 33.60 -11.51 -0.09
C GLU A 204 33.69 -10.13 -0.78
N ASN A 205 33.67 -9.04 -0.01
CA ASN A 205 33.64 -7.65 -0.45
C ASN A 205 34.79 -6.85 0.21
N ALA A 206 34.87 -5.53 0.00
CA ALA A 206 35.92 -4.68 0.57
C ALA A 206 35.80 -4.40 2.09
N VAL A 207 34.64 -4.68 2.71
CA VAL A 207 34.34 -4.42 4.13
C VAL A 207 35.29 -5.07 5.16
N PRO A 208 35.88 -6.28 4.93
CA PRO A 208 36.86 -6.87 5.83
C PRO A 208 38.12 -6.03 6.03
N VAL A 209 38.47 -5.15 5.08
CA VAL A 209 39.65 -4.28 5.19
C VAL A 209 39.49 -3.25 6.33
N PRO A 210 38.49 -2.36 6.35
CA PRO A 210 38.28 -1.47 7.50
C PRO A 210 37.96 -2.23 8.80
N PHE A 211 37.35 -3.42 8.72
CA PHE A 211 37.15 -4.27 9.89
C PHE A 211 38.47 -4.77 10.49
N SER A 212 39.44 -5.17 9.66
CA SER A 212 40.78 -5.58 10.10
C SER A 212 41.55 -4.45 10.80
N VAL A 213 41.38 -3.22 10.30
CA VAL A 213 41.94 -2.00 10.91
C VAL A 213 41.40 -1.83 12.33
N VAL A 214 40.08 -1.94 12.54
CA VAL A 214 39.46 -1.85 13.87
C VAL A 214 39.93 -2.97 14.81
N LEU A 215 40.04 -4.21 14.30
CA LEU A 215 40.56 -5.34 15.09
C LEU A 215 42.02 -5.15 15.49
N SER A 216 42.82 -4.40 14.74
CA SER A 216 44.25 -4.15 15.07
C SER A 216 44.48 -3.04 16.10
N LEU A 217 43.50 -2.16 16.35
CA LEU A 217 43.67 -0.99 17.24
C LEU A 217 44.17 -1.34 18.65
N PRO A 218 43.70 -2.43 19.31
CA PRO A 218 44.23 -2.82 20.62
C PRO A 218 45.72 -3.13 20.65
N LEU A 219 46.25 -3.75 19.58
CA LEU A 219 47.68 -4.03 19.47
C LEU A 219 48.48 -2.75 19.30
N CYS A 220 47.99 -1.81 18.48
CA CYS A 220 48.65 -0.52 18.27
C CYS A 220 48.81 0.26 19.59
N VAL A 221 47.79 0.23 20.46
CA VAL A 221 47.84 0.92 21.75
C VAL A 221 48.75 0.19 22.74
N CYS A 222 48.75 -1.15 22.77
CA CYS A 222 49.58 -1.92 23.70
C CYS A 222 51.08 -1.88 23.33
N GLU A 223 51.40 -1.91 22.03
CA GLU A 223 52.78 -1.87 21.53
C GLU A 223 53.30 -0.44 21.29
N VAL A 224 52.44 0.57 21.46
CA VAL A 224 52.73 2.00 21.20
C VAL A 224 53.34 2.18 19.80
N SER A 225 52.73 1.53 18.80
CA SER A 225 53.21 1.49 17.41
C SER A 225 52.05 1.48 16.42
N ALA A 226 52.21 2.16 15.28
CA ALA A 226 51.23 2.15 14.19
C ALA A 226 51.42 0.97 13.22
N LEU A 227 52.49 0.17 13.39
CA LEU A 227 52.84 -0.94 12.49
C LEU A 227 51.72 -2.01 12.36
N PRO A 228 51.06 -2.46 13.46
CA PRO A 228 50.01 -3.48 13.34
C PRO A 228 48.84 -3.03 12.45
N LEU A 229 48.53 -1.74 12.40
CA LEU A 229 47.45 -1.18 11.57
C LEU A 229 47.69 -1.48 10.08
N ALA A 230 48.92 -1.23 9.62
CA ALA A 230 49.31 -1.46 8.23
C ALA A 230 49.37 -2.95 7.90
N LEU A 231 49.91 -3.77 8.82
CA LEU A 231 50.03 -5.21 8.62
C LEU A 231 48.67 -5.90 8.50
N PHE A 232 47.72 -5.59 9.39
CA PHE A 232 46.38 -6.18 9.33
C PHE A 232 45.60 -5.78 8.06
N ALA A 233 45.77 -4.54 7.59
CA ALA A 233 45.20 -4.11 6.32
C ALA A 233 45.78 -4.92 5.14
N VAL A 234 47.10 -5.13 5.12
CA VAL A 234 47.76 -5.97 4.10
C VAL A 234 47.27 -7.41 4.17
N TYR A 235 47.15 -7.99 5.38
CA TYR A 235 46.63 -9.35 5.56
C TYR A 235 45.22 -9.52 5.02
N ALA A 236 44.33 -8.55 5.30
CA ALA A 236 42.96 -8.56 4.78
C ALA A 236 42.94 -8.43 3.24
N CYS A 237 43.78 -7.57 2.66
CA CYS A 237 43.90 -7.43 1.21
C CYS A 237 44.41 -8.72 0.55
N CYS A 238 45.46 -9.35 1.08
CA CYS A 238 45.99 -10.62 0.57
C CYS A 238 44.93 -11.74 0.64
N ALA A 239 44.15 -11.81 1.72
CA ALA A 239 43.06 -12.77 1.85
C ALA A 239 41.93 -12.52 0.84
N LEU A 240 41.62 -11.24 0.59
CA LEU A 240 40.52 -10.81 -0.29
C LEU A 240 40.86 -11.06 -1.77
N LEU A 241 42.10 -10.84 -2.20
CA LEU A 241 42.55 -11.07 -3.58
C LEU A 241 42.30 -12.51 -4.06
N VAL A 242 42.34 -13.47 -3.13
CA VAL A 242 42.21 -14.90 -3.41
C VAL A 242 40.83 -15.44 -2.98
N ALA A 243 39.91 -14.57 -2.55
CA ALA A 243 38.58 -14.97 -2.07
C ALA A 243 37.76 -15.72 -3.12
N SER A 244 37.93 -15.41 -4.40
CA SER A 244 37.27 -16.10 -5.52
C SER A 244 37.65 -17.58 -5.65
N TYR A 245 38.83 -17.98 -5.16
CA TYR A 245 39.30 -19.37 -5.18
C TYR A 245 38.87 -20.17 -3.94
N GLY A 246 38.09 -19.54 -3.04
CA GLY A 246 37.48 -20.18 -1.88
C GLY A 246 38.23 -20.01 -0.56
N ARG A 247 37.57 -20.45 0.53
CA ARG A 247 37.97 -20.21 1.93
C ARG A 247 39.37 -20.71 2.28
N ILE A 248 39.77 -21.86 1.73
CA ILE A 248 41.08 -22.46 1.98
C ILE A 248 42.17 -21.55 1.41
N ALA A 249 41.97 -21.04 0.19
CA ALA A 249 42.94 -20.19 -0.49
C ALA A 249 43.11 -18.84 0.23
N SER A 250 42.02 -18.19 0.67
CA SER A 250 42.10 -16.98 1.50
C SER A 250 42.81 -17.21 2.83
N SER A 251 42.53 -18.33 3.50
CA SER A 251 43.18 -18.66 4.78
C SER A 251 44.68 -18.91 4.63
N LEU A 252 45.09 -19.55 3.52
CA LEU A 252 46.48 -19.80 3.17
C LEU A 252 47.21 -18.50 2.82
N ALA A 253 46.59 -17.64 2.00
CA ALA A 253 47.15 -16.35 1.60
C ALA A 253 47.42 -15.43 2.79
N LEU A 254 46.46 -15.34 3.73
CA LEU A 254 46.62 -14.56 4.96
C LEU A 254 47.70 -15.14 5.87
N SER A 255 47.73 -16.46 6.03
CA SER A 255 48.75 -17.13 6.86
C SER A 255 50.16 -16.94 6.29
N LEU A 256 50.31 -17.00 4.96
CA LEU A 256 51.58 -16.75 4.28
C LEU A 256 52.02 -15.29 4.43
N ALA A 257 51.10 -14.34 4.29
CA ALA A 257 51.39 -12.92 4.49
C ALA A 257 51.82 -12.62 5.94
N TYR A 258 51.16 -13.24 6.93
CA TYR A 258 51.55 -13.14 8.33
C TYR A 258 52.95 -13.72 8.57
N LEU A 259 53.23 -14.93 8.09
CA LEU A 259 54.54 -15.57 8.25
C LEU A 259 55.66 -14.78 7.56
N ALA A 260 55.39 -14.20 6.38
CA ALA A 260 56.34 -13.32 5.71
C ALA A 260 56.65 -12.08 6.54
N ALA A 261 55.64 -11.42 7.11
CA ALA A 261 55.83 -10.27 7.99
C ALA A 261 56.62 -10.63 9.26
N GLN A 262 56.35 -11.81 9.86
CA GLN A 262 57.09 -12.30 11.02
C GLN A 262 58.55 -12.66 10.69
N TYR A 263 58.81 -13.17 9.48
CA TYR A 263 60.18 -13.41 9.02
C TYR A 263 61.00 -12.11 8.98
N PHE A 264 60.43 -11.03 8.45
CA PHE A 264 61.08 -9.70 8.45
C PHE A 264 61.19 -9.10 9.86
N ALA A 265 60.28 -9.44 10.77
CA ALA A 265 60.35 -9.04 12.17
C ALA A 265 61.43 -9.79 12.99
N GLY A 266 62.20 -10.70 12.36
CA GLY A 266 63.32 -11.38 13.01
C GLY A 266 62.96 -12.59 13.85
N VAL A 267 61.80 -13.23 13.60
CA VAL A 267 61.33 -14.38 14.40
C VAL A 267 62.32 -15.56 14.42
N TYR A 268 63.21 -15.68 13.44
CA TYR A 268 64.28 -16.70 13.41
C TYR A 268 65.33 -16.56 14.52
N ALA A 269 65.43 -15.38 15.15
CA ALA A 269 66.34 -15.12 16.26
C ALA A 269 65.70 -15.42 17.64
N LEU A 270 64.42 -15.80 17.68
CA LEU A 270 63.67 -16.08 18.90
C LEU A 270 63.87 -17.54 19.36
N SER A 271 63.48 -17.81 20.61
CA SER A 271 63.50 -19.18 21.15
C SER A 271 62.56 -20.11 20.37
N ALA A 272 62.89 -21.41 20.31
CA ALA A 272 62.07 -22.41 19.61
C ALA A 272 60.60 -22.42 20.08
N ALA A 273 60.35 -22.16 21.36
CA ALA A 273 59.00 -22.06 21.92
C ALA A 273 58.21 -20.86 21.36
N GLN A 274 58.85 -19.71 21.18
CA GLN A 274 58.21 -18.52 20.60
C GLN A 274 57.92 -18.70 19.12
N ILE A 275 58.82 -19.37 18.38
CA ILE A 275 58.61 -19.70 16.97
C ILE A 275 57.37 -20.59 16.81
N VAL A 276 57.22 -21.62 17.64
CA VAL A 276 56.04 -22.49 17.64
C VAL A 276 54.77 -21.72 17.97
N LEU A 277 54.83 -20.78 18.92
CA LEU A 277 53.67 -19.96 19.29
C LEU A 277 53.22 -19.01 18.18
N HIS A 278 54.16 -18.39 17.45
CA HIS A 278 53.86 -17.58 16.27
C HIS A 278 53.24 -18.41 15.14
N LEU A 279 53.71 -19.65 14.94
CA LEU A 279 53.13 -20.56 13.95
C LEU A 279 51.71 -20.99 14.34
N LEU A 280 51.48 -21.28 15.62
CA LEU A 280 50.16 -21.63 16.14
C LEU A 280 49.17 -20.47 16.01
N ALA A 281 49.64 -19.23 16.17
CA ALA A 281 48.82 -18.03 16.09
C ALA A 281 48.17 -17.81 14.70
N CYS A 282 48.75 -18.33 13.61
CA CYS A 282 48.15 -18.24 12.28
C CYS A 282 47.43 -19.54 11.85
N ILE A 283 47.99 -20.71 12.14
CA ILE A 283 47.44 -22.00 11.70
C ILE A 283 46.11 -22.31 12.40
N LEU A 284 46.00 -22.05 13.71
CA LEU A 284 44.79 -22.39 14.47
C LEU A 284 43.55 -21.60 13.98
N PRO A 285 43.62 -20.26 13.77
CA PRO A 285 42.55 -19.50 13.12
C PRO A 285 42.17 -19.99 11.73
N ALA A 286 43.17 -20.27 10.88
CA ALA A 286 42.95 -20.72 9.51
C ALA A 286 42.22 -22.07 9.48
N ALA A 287 42.65 -23.03 10.30
CA ALA A 287 42.01 -24.33 10.43
C ALA A 287 40.56 -24.22 10.94
N LEU A 288 40.32 -23.36 11.94
CA LEU A 288 38.99 -23.19 12.54
C LEU A 288 37.95 -22.68 11.52
N VAL A 289 38.33 -21.73 10.66
CA VAL A 289 37.42 -21.23 9.60
C VAL A 289 37.20 -22.29 8.51
N CYS A 290 38.21 -23.08 8.17
CA CYS A 290 38.09 -24.14 7.16
C CYS A 290 37.17 -25.28 7.61
N VAL A 291 37.20 -25.63 8.89
CA VAL A 291 36.37 -26.70 9.49
C VAL A 291 34.92 -26.24 9.72
N LEU A 292 34.63 -24.93 9.66
CA LEU A 292 33.31 -24.40 9.94
C LEU A 292 32.27 -24.87 8.88
N PRO A 293 31.16 -25.52 9.29
CA PRO A 293 30.19 -26.08 8.36
C PRO A 293 29.48 -24.98 7.55
N GLY A 294 29.34 -25.19 6.24
CA GLY A 294 28.73 -24.22 5.33
C GLY A 294 27.34 -23.76 5.75
N LYS A 295 26.52 -24.65 6.30
CA LYS A 295 25.16 -24.34 6.82
C LYS A 295 25.16 -23.30 7.94
N LEU A 296 26.17 -23.32 8.82
CA LEU A 296 26.29 -22.34 9.90
C LEU A 296 26.72 -20.98 9.33
N LEU A 297 27.62 -21.01 8.35
CA LEU A 297 28.14 -19.83 7.69
C LEU A 297 27.04 -19.13 6.86
N GLU A 298 26.19 -19.88 6.16
CA GLU A 298 25.00 -19.37 5.48
C GLU A 298 24.00 -18.75 6.47
N LYS A 299 23.73 -19.40 7.60
CA LYS A 299 22.84 -18.86 8.63
C LYS A 299 23.35 -17.54 9.22
N ILE A 300 24.67 -17.44 9.43
CA ILE A 300 25.33 -16.20 9.88
C ILE A 300 25.26 -15.14 8.78
N ARG A 301 25.53 -15.52 7.52
CA ARG A 301 25.47 -14.62 6.36
C ARG A 301 24.07 -14.05 6.13
N GLU A 302 23.03 -14.88 6.20
CA GLU A 302 21.63 -14.43 6.09
C GLU A 302 21.22 -13.50 7.24
N SER A 303 21.76 -13.71 8.44
CA SER A 303 21.50 -12.84 9.60
C SER A 303 22.21 -11.48 9.49
N LEU A 304 23.38 -11.43 8.84
CA LEU A 304 24.18 -10.21 8.68
C LEU A 304 23.84 -9.40 7.41
N LEU A 305 23.43 -10.06 6.32
CA LEU A 305 23.06 -9.44 5.03
C LEU A 305 21.56 -9.07 4.94
N PHE A 306 20.99 -8.59 6.04
CA PHE A 306 19.54 -8.34 6.18
C PHE A 306 18.96 -7.34 5.17
N TYR A 307 19.80 -6.56 4.47
CA TYR A 307 19.37 -5.57 3.49
C TYR A 307 20.08 -5.80 2.16
N ARG A 308 19.36 -6.41 1.20
CA ARG A 308 19.79 -6.44 -0.20
C ARG A 308 18.76 -5.63 -0.98
N GLU A 309 19.11 -4.42 -1.37
CA GLU A 309 18.32 -3.65 -2.35
C GLU A 309 18.19 -4.49 -3.62
N ARG A 310 16.98 -4.99 -3.88
CA ARG A 310 16.69 -5.82 -5.05
C ARG A 310 16.28 -4.94 -6.22
N VAL A 311 17.27 -4.30 -6.85
CA VAL A 311 17.07 -3.46 -8.04
C VAL A 311 16.59 -4.28 -9.25
N LEU A 312 17.08 -5.53 -9.40
CA LEU A 312 16.76 -6.41 -10.54
C LEU A 312 15.27 -6.82 -10.67
N PRO A 313 14.59 -7.30 -9.61
CA PRO A 313 13.15 -7.57 -9.65
C PRO A 313 12.32 -6.32 -9.97
N ARG A 314 12.67 -5.15 -9.44
CA ARG A 314 11.96 -3.88 -9.72
C ARG A 314 12.05 -3.54 -11.21
N ILE A 315 13.24 -3.65 -11.80
CA ILE A 315 13.44 -3.45 -13.25
C ILE A 315 12.62 -4.47 -14.05
N ALA A 316 12.59 -5.75 -13.65
CA ALA A 316 11.80 -6.76 -14.33
C ALA A 316 10.28 -6.47 -14.27
N VAL A 317 9.78 -6.03 -13.11
CA VAL A 317 8.38 -5.62 -12.93
C VAL A 317 8.07 -4.39 -13.77
N ASN A 318 8.89 -3.33 -13.72
CA ASN A 318 8.68 -2.12 -14.53
C ASN A 318 8.67 -2.45 -16.03
N ARG A 319 9.59 -3.32 -16.49
CA ARG A 319 9.62 -3.77 -17.89
C ARG A 319 8.35 -4.53 -18.27
N ASN A 320 7.85 -5.42 -17.42
CA ASN A 320 6.62 -6.16 -17.69
C ASN A 320 5.39 -5.25 -17.70
N ARG A 321 5.26 -4.36 -16.71
CA ARG A 321 4.15 -3.40 -16.63
C ARG A 321 4.13 -2.45 -17.83
N ARG A 322 5.29 -1.94 -18.25
CA ARG A 322 5.41 -1.13 -19.46
C ARG A 322 4.98 -1.90 -20.71
N ALA A 323 5.40 -3.16 -20.87
CA ALA A 323 4.98 -3.99 -22.00
C ALA A 323 3.45 -4.24 -21.98
N VAL A 324 2.86 -4.47 -20.80
CA VAL A 324 1.40 -4.61 -20.66
C VAL A 324 0.68 -3.29 -20.97
N GLY A 325 1.19 -2.17 -20.47
CA GLY A 325 0.65 -0.84 -20.74
C GLY A 325 0.66 -0.49 -22.23
N GLU A 326 1.78 -0.73 -22.92
CA GLU A 326 1.90 -0.53 -24.37
C GLU A 326 0.87 -1.38 -25.14
N ARG A 327 0.68 -2.66 -24.76
CA ARG A 327 -0.33 -3.53 -25.37
C ARG A 327 -1.77 -3.06 -25.14
N LEU A 328 -2.09 -2.62 -23.92
CA LEU A 328 -3.42 -2.08 -23.61
C LEU A 328 -3.70 -0.80 -24.39
N TYR A 329 -2.67 0.04 -24.59
CA TYR A 329 -2.79 1.25 -25.39
C TYR A 329 -3.04 0.94 -26.87
N GLU A 330 -2.36 -0.06 -27.45
CA GLU A 330 -2.63 -0.55 -28.81
C GLU A 330 -4.08 -1.05 -28.94
N VAL A 331 -4.57 -1.83 -27.97
CA VAL A 331 -5.96 -2.31 -27.96
C VAL A 331 -6.95 -1.14 -27.84
N ALA A 332 -6.66 -0.14 -27.01
CA ALA A 332 -7.48 1.06 -26.90
C ALA A 332 -7.59 1.81 -28.25
N ALA A 333 -6.49 1.88 -29.00
CA ALA A 333 -6.47 2.49 -30.34
C ALA A 333 -7.34 1.71 -31.34
N LEU A 334 -7.34 0.37 -31.31
CA LEU A 334 -8.22 -0.43 -32.16
C LEU A 334 -9.71 -0.15 -31.90
N PHE A 335 -10.11 -0.01 -30.63
CA PHE A 335 -11.50 0.37 -30.30
C PHE A 335 -11.83 1.80 -30.76
N ARG A 336 -10.85 2.70 -30.82
CA ARG A 336 -11.00 4.03 -31.42
C ARG A 336 -11.23 3.98 -32.92
N GLU A 337 -10.54 3.07 -33.61
CA GLU A 337 -10.76 2.84 -35.04
C GLU A 337 -12.16 2.25 -35.30
N ILE A 338 -12.62 1.33 -34.44
CA ILE A 338 -13.99 0.79 -34.50
C ILE A 338 -15.03 1.91 -34.30
N GLU A 339 -14.84 2.80 -33.33
CA GLU A 339 -15.69 3.99 -33.13
C GLU A 339 -15.80 4.81 -34.43
N ASN A 340 -14.66 5.15 -35.04
CA ASN A 340 -14.62 5.94 -36.27
C ASN A 340 -15.27 5.22 -37.46
N ALA A 341 -15.13 3.89 -37.54
CA ALA A 341 -15.75 3.09 -38.60
C ALA A 341 -17.28 3.09 -38.51
N PHE A 342 -17.85 3.11 -37.31
CA PHE A 342 -19.30 3.17 -37.10
C PHE A 342 -19.89 4.57 -37.33
N LEU A 343 -19.10 5.63 -37.18
CA LEU A 343 -19.51 7.03 -37.35
C LEU A 343 -19.36 7.56 -38.78
N LEU A 344 -19.03 6.71 -39.75
CA LEU A 344 -18.93 7.12 -41.15
C LEU A 344 -20.26 7.73 -41.65
N PRO A 345 -20.23 8.87 -42.36
CA PRO A 345 -21.43 9.51 -42.87
C PRO A 345 -22.14 8.59 -43.88
N ASP A 346 -23.47 8.52 -43.75
CA ASP A 346 -24.31 7.78 -44.69
C ASP A 346 -24.22 8.39 -46.10
N ARG A 347 -24.40 7.55 -47.13
CA ARG A 347 -24.45 8.01 -48.53
C ARG A 347 -25.63 8.95 -48.76
N GLU A 348 -25.50 9.88 -49.70
CA GLU A 348 -26.59 10.77 -50.11
C GLU A 348 -27.84 9.97 -50.53
N ASP A 349 -29.01 10.44 -50.11
CA ASP A 349 -30.28 9.75 -50.32
C ASP A 349 -30.79 9.93 -51.76
N ASP A 350 -30.52 8.95 -52.62
CA ASP A 350 -31.03 8.85 -53.99
C ASP A 350 -32.52 8.46 -54.10
N GLY A 351 -33.27 8.43 -52.99
CA GLY A 351 -34.66 7.98 -52.95
C GLY A 351 -35.61 8.73 -53.89
N GLU A 352 -35.45 10.05 -54.07
CA GLU A 352 -36.27 10.81 -55.03
C GLU A 352 -36.11 10.29 -56.47
N ARG A 353 -34.87 9.98 -56.88
CA ARG A 353 -34.57 9.46 -58.22
C ARG A 353 -35.07 8.02 -58.37
N HIS A 354 -34.89 7.20 -57.34
CA HIS A 354 -35.31 5.79 -57.35
C HIS A 354 -36.83 5.65 -57.54
N ILE A 355 -37.61 6.40 -56.75
CA ILE A 355 -39.07 6.40 -56.83
C ILE A 355 -39.53 6.89 -58.21
N THR A 356 -38.91 7.95 -58.73
CA THR A 356 -39.26 8.50 -60.05
C THR A 356 -39.04 7.48 -61.18
N LEU A 357 -37.90 6.79 -61.21
CA LEU A 357 -37.60 5.75 -62.21
C LEU A 357 -38.54 4.53 -62.10
N ARG A 358 -38.92 4.16 -60.87
CA ARG A 358 -39.89 3.08 -60.62
C ARG A 358 -41.29 3.44 -61.12
N LEU A 359 -41.72 4.69 -60.97
CA LEU A 359 -43.00 5.18 -61.50
C LEU A 359 -43.00 5.19 -63.03
N GLU A 360 -41.92 5.66 -63.65
CA GLU A 360 -41.79 5.67 -65.11
C GLU A 360 -41.79 4.25 -65.71
N SER A 361 -41.14 3.30 -65.06
CA SER A 361 -41.05 1.92 -65.53
C SER A 361 -42.32 1.10 -65.27
N SER A 362 -43.04 1.35 -64.18
CA SER A 362 -44.26 0.60 -63.84
C SER A 362 -45.53 1.15 -64.51
N VAL A 363 -45.71 2.48 -64.52
CA VAL A 363 -46.94 3.12 -65.02
C VAL A 363 -46.75 3.66 -66.44
N CYS A 364 -45.67 4.40 -66.69
CA CYS A 364 -45.47 5.08 -67.97
C CYS A 364 -45.00 4.15 -69.10
N ALA A 365 -44.31 3.04 -68.78
CA ALA A 365 -43.83 2.09 -69.78
C ALA A 365 -44.96 1.33 -70.50
N ALA A 366 -46.04 1.00 -69.78
CA ALA A 366 -47.22 0.31 -70.30
C ALA A 366 -48.27 1.26 -70.89
N CYS A 367 -48.00 2.57 -70.96
CA CYS A 367 -48.97 3.56 -71.38
C CYS A 367 -49.18 3.58 -72.92
N PRO A 368 -50.42 3.49 -73.41
CA PRO A 368 -50.70 3.52 -74.86
C PRO A 368 -50.37 4.88 -75.52
N ARG A 369 -50.32 5.98 -74.75
CA ARG A 369 -49.96 7.33 -75.24
C ARG A 369 -48.48 7.68 -75.09
N ARG A 370 -47.62 6.71 -74.81
CA ARG A 370 -46.19 6.93 -74.53
C ARG A 370 -45.40 7.62 -75.66
N LYS A 371 -45.84 7.50 -76.92
CA LYS A 371 -45.18 8.14 -78.08
C LYS A 371 -45.57 9.62 -78.27
N ALA A 372 -46.73 10.05 -77.75
CA ALA A 372 -47.26 11.40 -77.89
C ALA A 372 -47.17 12.22 -76.58
N CYS A 373 -46.61 11.62 -75.52
CA CYS A 373 -46.44 12.26 -74.22
C CYS A 373 -45.14 13.09 -74.21
N ASP A 374 -45.23 14.34 -73.77
CA ASP A 374 -44.07 15.19 -73.52
C ASP A 374 -43.31 14.66 -72.29
N ARG A 375 -42.19 13.98 -72.57
CA ARG A 375 -41.43 13.25 -71.55
C ARG A 375 -40.71 14.18 -70.59
N GLU A 376 -40.19 15.30 -71.08
CA GLU A 376 -39.35 16.19 -70.27
C GLU A 376 -40.19 16.91 -69.23
N GLN A 377 -41.35 17.45 -69.65
CA GLN A 377 -42.27 18.14 -68.74
C GLN A 377 -43.01 17.17 -67.80
N SER A 378 -43.36 15.97 -68.26
CA SER A 378 -43.98 14.94 -67.41
C SER A 378 -43.03 14.41 -66.34
N ALA A 379 -41.75 14.20 -66.68
CA ALA A 379 -40.73 13.76 -65.72
C ALA A 379 -40.48 14.83 -64.64
N GLN A 380 -40.38 16.11 -65.01
CA GLN A 380 -40.22 17.21 -64.04
C GLN A 380 -41.42 17.31 -63.09
N ASN A 381 -42.64 17.14 -63.60
CA ASN A 381 -43.85 17.15 -62.80
C ASN A 381 -43.96 15.92 -61.87
N LEU A 382 -43.49 14.75 -62.31
CA LEU A 382 -43.38 13.55 -61.47
C LEU A 382 -42.37 13.76 -60.33
N VAL A 383 -41.19 14.32 -60.61
CA VAL A 383 -40.19 14.63 -59.57
C VAL A 383 -40.76 15.59 -58.52
N ARG A 384 -41.50 16.63 -58.94
CA ARG A 384 -42.18 17.55 -58.02
C ARG A 384 -43.22 16.84 -57.16
N LEU A 385 -44.02 15.96 -57.76
CA LEU A 385 -45.02 15.17 -57.04
C LEU A 385 -44.37 14.19 -56.05
N VAL A 386 -43.29 13.52 -56.43
CA VAL A 386 -42.50 12.64 -55.55
C VAL A 386 -41.94 13.43 -54.37
N ARG A 387 -41.39 14.63 -54.60
CA ARG A 387 -40.87 15.49 -53.53
C ARG A 387 -41.96 15.90 -52.53
N VAL A 388 -43.12 16.33 -53.01
CA VAL A 388 -44.26 16.70 -52.14
C VAL A 388 -44.79 15.47 -51.40
N GLY A 389 -44.94 14.34 -52.10
CA GLY A 389 -45.39 13.08 -51.51
C GLY A 389 -44.43 12.55 -50.45
N ARG A 390 -43.12 12.71 -50.65
CA ARG A 390 -42.09 12.29 -49.70
C ARG A 390 -42.01 13.19 -48.46
N ALA A 391 -42.31 14.49 -48.61
CA ALA A 391 -42.42 15.42 -47.48
C ALA A 391 -43.69 15.17 -46.65
N LYS A 392 -44.81 14.79 -47.29
CA LYS A 392 -46.08 14.50 -46.61
C LYS A 392 -46.25 13.04 -46.16
N GLY A 393 -45.45 12.12 -46.68
CA GLY A 393 -45.58 10.66 -46.50
C GLY A 393 -46.65 10.00 -47.38
N LYS A 394 -47.60 10.77 -47.95
CA LYS A 394 -48.62 10.33 -48.91
C LYS A 394 -48.92 11.44 -49.91
N ALA A 395 -49.33 11.06 -51.12
CA ALA A 395 -49.77 11.98 -52.17
C ALA A 395 -51.27 11.82 -52.44
N ASN A 396 -51.99 12.95 -52.42
CA ASN A 396 -53.43 13.02 -52.70
C ASN A 396 -53.69 13.72 -54.04
N LEU A 397 -54.94 13.70 -54.53
CA LEU A 397 -55.31 14.40 -55.77
C LEU A 397 -54.98 15.90 -55.77
N ILE A 398 -54.98 16.55 -54.60
CA ILE A 398 -54.70 17.98 -54.43
C ILE A 398 -53.21 18.29 -54.68
N ASP A 399 -52.33 17.32 -54.45
CA ASP A 399 -50.89 17.46 -54.61
C ASP A 399 -50.44 17.27 -56.07
N LEU A 400 -51.38 16.91 -56.96
CA LEU A 400 -51.09 16.60 -58.35
C LEU A 400 -50.89 17.87 -59.20
N PRO A 401 -49.81 17.98 -60.00
CA PRO A 401 -49.64 19.10 -60.91
C PRO A 401 -50.77 19.18 -61.95
N ALA A 402 -51.30 20.39 -62.18
CA ALA A 402 -52.45 20.63 -63.06
C ALA A 402 -52.24 20.13 -64.52
N GLU A 403 -50.99 20.14 -64.99
CA GLU A 403 -50.61 19.64 -66.32
C GLU A 403 -50.68 18.11 -66.39
N LEU A 404 -50.28 17.42 -65.32
CA LEU A 404 -50.34 15.96 -65.22
C LEU A 404 -51.79 15.48 -65.12
N ALA A 405 -52.63 16.22 -64.40
CA ALA A 405 -54.07 15.94 -64.27
C ALA A 405 -54.83 16.06 -65.60
N ARG A 406 -54.42 17.01 -66.46
CA ARG A 406 -55.06 17.24 -67.77
C ARG A 406 -54.58 16.30 -68.86
N ASN A 407 -53.28 15.97 -68.88
CA ASN A 407 -52.66 15.28 -70.00
C ASN A 407 -52.49 13.76 -69.78
N CYS A 408 -52.45 13.29 -68.53
CA CYS A 408 -52.30 11.86 -68.22
C CYS A 408 -53.65 11.15 -68.12
N PRO A 409 -53.90 10.07 -68.88
CA PRO A 409 -55.14 9.30 -68.77
C PRO A 409 -55.20 8.40 -67.52
N ASN A 410 -54.07 8.15 -66.84
CA ASN A 410 -53.98 7.21 -65.71
C ASN A 410 -53.45 7.88 -64.43
N VAL A 411 -54.15 8.92 -63.97
CA VAL A 411 -53.79 9.64 -62.73
C VAL A 411 -53.95 8.74 -61.49
N ALA A 412 -54.99 7.92 -61.43
CA ALA A 412 -55.25 7.01 -60.32
C ALA A 412 -54.13 5.95 -60.17
N GLY A 413 -53.64 5.39 -61.29
CA GLY A 413 -52.52 4.45 -61.28
C GLY A 413 -51.21 5.08 -60.84
N ILE A 414 -50.94 6.34 -61.21
CA ILE A 414 -49.76 7.08 -60.72
C ILE A 414 -49.85 7.28 -59.21
N LEU A 415 -50.98 7.74 -58.69
CA LEU A 415 -51.15 7.96 -57.24
C LEU A 415 -51.07 6.64 -56.44
N PHE A 416 -51.65 5.56 -56.94
CA PHE A 416 -51.57 4.25 -56.31
C PHE A 416 -50.12 3.72 -56.28
N ALA A 417 -49.42 3.75 -57.42
CA ALA A 417 -48.03 3.31 -57.50
C ALA A 417 -47.11 4.20 -56.66
N LEU A 418 -47.31 5.52 -56.67
CA LEU A 418 -46.55 6.47 -55.87
C LEU A 418 -46.76 6.23 -54.38
N ASN A 419 -48.00 6.08 -53.91
CA ASN A 419 -48.26 5.83 -52.50
C ASN A 419 -47.69 4.48 -52.04
N LYS A 420 -47.68 3.46 -52.91
CA LYS A 420 -47.00 2.19 -52.64
C LYS A 420 -45.48 2.35 -52.48
N GLU A 421 -44.83 3.05 -53.41
CA GLU A 421 -43.37 3.28 -53.35
C GLU A 421 -42.99 4.22 -52.19
N LEU A 422 -43.85 5.20 -51.84
CA LEU A 422 -43.66 6.07 -50.66
C LEU A 422 -43.76 5.29 -49.36
N GLU A 423 -44.67 4.31 -49.26
CA GLU A 423 -44.79 3.44 -48.09
C GLU A 423 -43.53 2.56 -47.93
N GLU A 424 -43.04 1.97 -49.03
CA GLU A 424 -41.78 1.22 -49.05
C GLU A 424 -40.58 2.11 -48.67
N ASP A 425 -40.51 3.35 -49.16
CA ASP A 425 -39.46 4.33 -48.82
C ASP A 425 -39.50 4.75 -47.33
N CYS A 426 -40.70 4.96 -46.79
CA CYS A 426 -40.90 5.30 -45.38
C CYS A 426 -40.41 4.18 -44.45
N ARG A 427 -40.78 2.91 -44.74
CA ARG A 427 -40.28 1.74 -44.00
C ARG A 427 -38.76 1.60 -44.11
N ARG A 428 -38.21 1.80 -45.30
CA ARG A 428 -36.76 1.76 -45.54
C ARG A 428 -36.02 2.83 -44.73
N LYS A 429 -36.52 4.06 -44.68
CA LYS A 429 -35.94 5.14 -43.87
C LYS A 429 -36.01 4.84 -42.38
N ALA A 430 -37.15 4.37 -41.88
CA ALA A 430 -37.28 3.97 -40.47
C ALA A 430 -36.27 2.88 -40.09
N ALA A 431 -36.09 1.87 -40.94
CA ALA A 431 -35.07 0.83 -40.74
C ALA A 431 -33.63 1.37 -40.79
N LEU A 432 -33.34 2.33 -41.68
CA LEU A 432 -32.03 2.99 -41.77
C LEU A 432 -31.72 3.85 -40.54
N GLU A 433 -32.70 4.61 -40.04
CA GLU A 433 -32.55 5.39 -38.80
C GLU A 433 -32.34 4.48 -37.59
N THR A 434 -33.11 3.40 -37.46
CA THR A 434 -32.90 2.39 -36.39
C THR A 434 -31.50 1.78 -36.47
N ALA A 435 -31.04 1.45 -37.67
CA ALA A 435 -29.68 0.93 -37.88
C ALA A 435 -28.61 1.99 -37.58
N ARG A 436 -28.89 3.27 -37.82
CA ARG A 436 -27.99 4.39 -37.52
C ARG A 436 -27.87 4.63 -36.03
N GLU A 437 -28.99 4.62 -35.30
CA GLU A 437 -29.01 4.66 -33.84
C GLU A 437 -28.22 3.50 -33.24
N GLY A 438 -28.38 2.29 -33.78
CA GLY A 438 -27.60 1.11 -33.40
C GLY A 438 -26.09 1.29 -33.64
N ARG A 439 -25.69 1.86 -34.78
CA ARG A 439 -24.27 2.18 -35.07
C ARG A 439 -23.72 3.20 -34.09
N ILE A 440 -24.47 4.26 -33.77
CA ILE A 440 -24.05 5.29 -32.81
C ILE A 440 -23.89 4.69 -31.41
N LEU A 441 -24.78 3.79 -30.99
CA LEU A 441 -24.65 3.07 -29.72
C LEU A 441 -23.37 2.23 -29.66
N LEU A 442 -23.10 1.43 -30.71
CA LEU A 442 -21.88 0.63 -30.79
C LEU A 442 -20.61 1.50 -30.79
N ALA A 443 -20.64 2.65 -31.47
CA ALA A 443 -19.55 3.61 -31.46
C ALA A 443 -19.26 4.14 -30.04
N ARG A 444 -20.31 4.50 -29.28
CA ARG A 444 -20.18 4.96 -27.89
C ARG A 444 -19.67 3.87 -26.96
N GLN A 445 -20.09 2.62 -27.14
CA GLN A 445 -19.56 1.50 -26.38
C GLN A 445 -18.08 1.25 -26.68
N ALA A 446 -17.69 1.29 -27.96
CA ALA A 446 -16.29 1.18 -28.37
C ALA A 446 -15.44 2.33 -27.78
N HIS A 447 -15.97 3.56 -27.77
CA HIS A 447 -15.36 4.70 -27.10
C HIS A 447 -15.14 4.43 -25.60
N GLY A 448 -16.16 3.96 -24.89
CA GLY A 448 -16.08 3.63 -23.46
C GLY A 448 -14.99 2.62 -23.13
N VAL A 449 -14.92 1.53 -23.91
CA VAL A 449 -13.88 0.50 -23.75
C VAL A 449 -12.50 1.06 -24.07
N SER A 450 -12.37 1.88 -25.13
CA SER A 450 -11.12 2.56 -25.49
C SER A 450 -10.61 3.44 -24.34
N GLU A 451 -11.48 4.25 -23.74
CA GLU A 451 -11.12 5.12 -22.61
C GLU A 451 -10.64 4.31 -21.39
N ILE A 452 -11.36 3.26 -20.99
CA ILE A 452 -10.95 2.39 -19.87
C ILE A 452 -9.58 1.77 -20.13
N MET A 453 -9.39 1.20 -21.33
CA MET A 453 -8.14 0.53 -21.69
C MET A 453 -6.98 1.51 -21.75
N ARG A 454 -7.22 2.74 -22.24
CA ARG A 454 -6.22 3.82 -22.23
C ARG A 454 -5.84 4.22 -20.81
N ASP A 455 -6.83 4.42 -19.93
CA ASP A 455 -6.57 4.82 -18.54
C ASP A 455 -5.90 3.71 -17.72
N LEU A 456 -6.22 2.44 -18.00
CA LEU A 456 -5.51 1.29 -17.44
C LEU A 456 -4.08 1.22 -17.99
N ALA A 457 -3.88 1.44 -19.30
CA ALA A 457 -2.57 1.47 -19.92
C ALA A 457 -1.66 2.54 -19.30
N LEU A 458 -2.19 3.74 -19.03
CA LEU A 458 -1.45 4.82 -18.39
C LEU A 458 -1.05 4.46 -16.96
N ARG A 459 -1.98 3.90 -16.16
CA ARG A 459 -1.70 3.45 -14.78
C ARG A 459 -0.67 2.32 -14.72
N GLU A 460 -0.73 1.37 -15.67
CA GLU A 460 0.26 0.29 -15.76
C GLU A 460 1.62 0.78 -16.27
N SER A 461 1.64 1.80 -17.12
CA SER A 461 2.90 2.37 -17.63
C SER A 461 3.65 3.24 -16.61
N GLU A 462 3.02 3.60 -15.48
CA GLU A 462 3.65 4.37 -14.41
C GLU A 462 4.83 3.59 -13.80
N GLU A 463 6.06 4.10 -14.02
CA GLU A 463 7.27 3.43 -13.55
C GLU A 463 7.41 3.55 -12.03
N TYR A 464 7.68 2.41 -11.38
CA TYR A 464 8.00 2.42 -9.97
C TYR A 464 9.43 2.92 -9.75
N SER A 465 9.56 4.20 -9.40
CA SER A 465 10.83 4.84 -9.05
C SER A 465 11.15 4.71 -7.55
N LEU A 466 12.44 4.80 -7.20
CA LEU A 466 12.87 4.95 -5.81
C LEU A 466 12.43 6.33 -5.34
N SER A 467 11.35 6.38 -4.56
CA SER A 467 10.85 7.64 -4.04
C SER A 467 11.61 8.05 -2.78
N VAL A 468 11.76 9.36 -2.57
CA VAL A 468 12.25 9.94 -1.29
C VAL A 468 11.39 9.46 -0.11
N GLY A 469 10.13 9.11 -0.38
CA GLY A 469 9.20 8.52 0.58
C GLY A 469 9.62 7.14 1.09
N GLU A 470 10.29 6.31 0.29
CA GLU A 470 10.79 5.00 0.74
C GLU A 470 11.87 5.16 1.82
N ASP A 471 12.80 6.09 1.64
CA ASP A 471 13.87 6.37 2.60
C ASP A 471 13.37 7.02 3.89
N ALA A 472 12.36 7.90 3.79
CA ALA A 472 11.71 8.50 4.95
C ALA A 472 10.93 7.45 5.75
N LEU A 473 10.18 6.59 5.05
CA LEU A 473 9.42 5.49 5.64
C LEU A 473 10.33 4.45 6.30
N ALA A 474 11.44 4.09 5.64
CA ALA A 474 12.44 3.19 6.20
C ALA A 474 13.02 3.72 7.51
N ARG A 475 13.33 5.03 7.57
CA ARG A 475 13.82 5.70 8.79
C ARG A 475 12.77 5.69 9.90
N ALA A 476 11.54 6.08 9.59
CA ALA A 476 10.45 6.11 10.57
C ALA A 476 10.14 4.72 11.16
N LEU A 477 10.15 3.67 10.32
CA LEU A 477 9.97 2.29 10.78
C LEU A 477 11.13 1.85 11.69
N GLN A 478 12.37 2.23 11.37
CA GLN A 478 13.54 1.94 12.20
C GLN A 478 13.48 2.62 13.58
N GLU A 479 13.04 3.88 13.65
CA GLU A 479 12.84 4.60 14.92
C GLU A 479 11.82 3.89 15.82
N HIS A 480 10.78 3.31 15.22
CA HIS A 480 9.78 2.50 15.90
C HIS A 480 10.23 1.05 16.18
N GLY A 481 11.45 0.67 15.80
CA GLY A 481 12.02 -0.66 16.01
C GLY A 481 11.42 -1.75 15.13
N ILE A 482 10.83 -1.37 14.00
CA ILE A 482 10.21 -2.27 13.02
C ILE A 482 11.20 -2.50 11.87
N LEU A 483 11.53 -3.77 11.63
CA LEU A 483 12.40 -4.17 10.54
C LEU A 483 11.58 -4.53 9.29
N SER A 484 11.66 -3.70 8.28
CA SER A 484 11.20 -4.03 6.92
C SER A 484 12.35 -4.62 6.11
N SER A 485 12.10 -5.75 5.44
CA SER A 485 13.07 -6.30 4.48
C SER A 485 13.05 -5.53 3.17
N GLU A 486 11.85 -5.18 2.70
CA GLU A 486 11.61 -4.50 1.43
C GLU A 486 10.43 -3.55 1.63
N ILE A 487 10.55 -2.33 1.09
CA ILE A 487 9.51 -1.30 1.07
C ILE A 487 9.31 -0.91 -0.39
N PHE A 488 8.06 -0.75 -0.78
CA PHE A 488 7.66 -0.36 -2.11
C PHE A 488 6.57 0.71 -2.00
N VAL A 489 6.87 1.93 -2.42
CA VAL A 489 5.91 3.03 -2.42
C VAL A 489 5.64 3.42 -3.87
N TYR A 490 4.38 3.43 -4.27
CA TYR A 490 3.97 3.79 -5.62
C TYR A 490 2.59 4.45 -5.65
N GLY A 491 2.33 5.17 -6.75
CA GLY A 491 1.14 5.98 -6.94
C GLY A 491 1.26 7.34 -6.24
N GLU A 492 0.63 8.35 -6.83
CA GLU A 492 0.60 9.71 -6.30
C GLU A 492 -0.77 10.09 -5.72
N GLY A 493 -0.77 10.96 -4.70
CA GLY A 493 -1.96 11.61 -4.16
C GLY A 493 -3.04 10.64 -3.64
N GLY A 494 -4.12 10.47 -4.40
CA GLY A 494 -5.23 9.58 -4.06
C GLY A 494 -4.89 8.10 -4.21
N ALA A 495 -3.99 7.73 -5.13
CA ALA A 495 -3.69 6.33 -5.46
C ALA A 495 -2.49 5.74 -4.69
N LEU A 496 -1.96 6.47 -3.70
CA LEU A 496 -0.79 6.06 -2.93
C LEU A 496 -0.99 4.67 -2.30
N THR A 497 -0.10 3.75 -2.67
CA THR A 497 -0.05 2.40 -2.14
C THR A 497 1.35 2.10 -1.62
N VAL A 498 1.42 1.55 -0.42
CA VAL A 498 2.65 1.23 0.29
C VAL A 498 2.65 -0.26 0.61
N SER A 499 3.51 -1.01 -0.06
CA SER A 499 3.70 -2.44 0.17
C SER A 499 5.01 -2.67 0.91
N MET A 500 4.96 -3.38 2.03
CA MET A 500 6.17 -3.67 2.82
C MET A 500 6.21 -5.10 3.33
N THR A 501 7.40 -5.70 3.31
CA THR A 501 7.62 -7.05 3.82
C THR A 501 8.09 -6.99 5.27
N LEU A 502 7.28 -7.58 6.16
CA LEU A 502 7.47 -7.58 7.61
C LEU A 502 7.40 -9.02 8.16
N ASP A 503 7.74 -9.17 9.44
CA ASP A 503 7.40 -10.39 10.20
C ASP A 503 5.88 -10.56 10.26
N GLU A 504 5.41 -11.81 10.15
CA GLU A 504 3.98 -12.13 10.17
C GLU A 504 3.28 -11.65 11.45
N ASN A 505 3.99 -11.60 12.58
CA ASN A 505 3.47 -11.17 13.87
C ASN A 505 3.63 -9.65 14.13
N ALA A 506 4.05 -8.87 13.13
CA ALA A 506 4.22 -7.44 13.30
C ALA A 506 2.87 -6.74 13.62
N PRO A 507 2.83 -5.83 14.62
CA PRO A 507 1.61 -5.15 15.00
C PRO A 507 1.20 -4.13 13.92
N ALA A 508 0.26 -4.52 13.05
CA ALA A 508 -0.19 -3.73 11.90
C ALA A 508 -0.58 -2.29 12.26
N ARG A 509 -1.23 -2.06 13.42
CA ARG A 509 -1.61 -0.70 13.87
C ARG A 509 -0.41 0.22 14.08
N LYS A 510 0.69 -0.29 14.65
CA LYS A 510 1.90 0.51 14.87
C LYS A 510 2.62 0.79 13.55
N VAL A 511 2.68 -0.20 12.67
CA VAL A 511 3.24 -0.06 11.33
C VAL A 511 2.48 1.01 10.54
N CYS A 512 1.15 0.92 10.57
CA CYS A 512 0.25 1.86 9.90
C CYS A 512 0.42 3.30 10.40
N ALA A 513 0.51 3.49 11.73
CA ALA A 513 0.74 4.81 12.32
C ALA A 513 2.10 5.39 11.90
N ALA A 514 3.16 4.60 11.99
CA ALA A 514 4.51 5.02 11.56
C ALA A 514 4.56 5.34 10.06
N ALA A 515 3.87 4.54 9.23
CA ALA A 515 3.80 4.79 7.80
C ALA A 515 3.01 6.05 7.45
N SER A 516 1.91 6.30 8.17
CA SER A 516 1.07 7.49 7.96
C SER A 516 1.81 8.77 8.36
N GLU A 517 2.56 8.74 9.47
CA GLU A 517 3.39 9.86 9.92
C GLU A 517 4.54 10.15 8.94
N ALA A 518 5.21 9.11 8.45
CA ALA A 518 6.35 9.27 7.53
C ALA A 518 5.95 9.88 6.18
N LEU A 519 4.75 9.53 5.68
CA LEU A 519 4.27 9.96 4.37
C LEU A 519 3.31 11.16 4.45
N GLY A 520 2.96 11.62 5.65
CA GLY A 520 2.04 12.75 5.86
C GLY A 520 0.62 12.50 5.37
N GLN A 521 0.22 11.24 5.20
CA GLN A 521 -1.09 10.84 4.71
C GLN A 521 -1.70 9.75 5.58
N PRO A 522 -3.01 9.76 5.86
CA PRO A 522 -3.66 8.71 6.63
C PRO A 522 -3.69 7.43 5.78
N LEU A 523 -3.03 6.37 6.25
CA LEU A 523 -3.04 5.06 5.62
C LEU A 523 -3.92 4.09 6.41
N ALA A 524 -4.43 3.05 5.73
CA ALA A 524 -5.13 1.92 6.32
C ALA A 524 -4.58 0.62 5.72
N LEU A 525 -4.60 -0.46 6.52
CA LEU A 525 -4.21 -1.78 6.04
C LEU A 525 -5.28 -2.29 5.07
N ALA A 526 -4.93 -2.44 3.79
CA ALA A 526 -5.80 -2.99 2.78
C ALA A 526 -5.71 -4.53 2.76
N GLU A 527 -4.49 -5.07 2.68
CA GLU A 527 -4.26 -6.51 2.54
C GLU A 527 -3.05 -6.99 3.34
N LYS A 528 -3.11 -8.23 3.82
CA LYS A 528 -1.98 -8.94 4.43
C LYS A 528 -1.78 -10.26 3.71
N LEU A 529 -0.73 -10.35 2.90
CA LEU A 529 -0.41 -11.53 2.10
C LEU A 529 0.67 -12.35 2.82
N PRO A 530 0.40 -13.60 3.24
CA PRO A 530 1.40 -14.45 3.87
C PRO A 530 2.51 -14.82 2.88
N LEU A 531 3.76 -14.72 3.31
CA LEU A 531 4.96 -15.12 2.57
C LEU A 531 5.64 -16.31 3.25
N THR A 532 6.58 -16.94 2.55
CA THR A 532 7.35 -18.05 3.12
C THR A 532 8.28 -17.58 4.26
N ARG A 533 8.55 -18.48 5.22
CA ARG A 533 9.47 -18.27 6.36
C ARG A 533 8.96 -17.27 7.43
N GLY A 534 7.66 -17.28 7.75
CA GLY A 534 7.08 -16.47 8.84
C GLY A 534 7.07 -14.97 8.56
N ARG A 535 6.95 -14.60 7.29
CA ARG A 535 6.88 -13.21 6.83
C ARG A 535 5.54 -12.95 6.17
N ALA A 536 5.12 -11.70 6.12
CA ALA A 536 3.95 -11.28 5.37
C ALA A 536 4.23 -9.96 4.65
N CYS A 537 3.62 -9.79 3.47
CA CYS A 537 3.54 -8.51 2.79
C CYS A 537 2.31 -7.77 3.31
N PHE A 538 2.52 -6.58 3.86
CA PHE A 538 1.46 -5.69 4.30
C PHE A 538 1.28 -4.61 3.24
N VAL A 539 0.07 -4.50 2.70
CA VAL A 539 -0.30 -3.51 1.70
C VAL A 539 -1.16 -2.45 2.40
N PHE A 540 -0.65 -1.24 2.46
CA PHE A 540 -1.36 -0.07 2.99
C PHE A 540 -1.79 0.83 1.84
N LYS A 541 -3.01 1.32 1.90
CA LYS A 541 -3.56 2.31 0.97
C LYS A 541 -4.01 3.53 1.74
N ARG A 542 -4.17 4.66 1.06
CA ARG A 542 -4.78 5.85 1.67
C ARG A 542 -6.15 5.52 2.24
N LYS A 543 -6.37 5.91 3.50
CA LYS A 543 -7.64 5.75 4.20
C LYS A 543 -8.68 6.71 3.58
N PRO A 544 -9.89 6.22 3.20
CA PRO A 544 -10.96 7.09 2.74
C PRO A 544 -11.44 8.00 3.88
N ARG A 545 -12.06 9.13 3.54
CA ARG A 545 -12.56 10.09 4.55
C ARG A 545 -13.84 9.59 5.21
N PHE A 546 -14.72 9.01 4.41
CA PHE A 546 -16.01 8.51 4.82
C PHE A 546 -16.06 6.98 4.78
N ASP A 547 -17.01 6.44 5.53
CA ASP A 547 -17.47 5.07 5.50
C ASP A 547 -18.99 5.06 5.38
N ALA A 548 -19.57 3.99 4.84
CA ALA A 548 -20.99 3.89 4.56
C ALA A 548 -21.63 2.72 5.31
N SER A 549 -22.83 2.97 5.84
CA SER A 549 -23.68 1.94 6.44
C SER A 549 -24.99 1.86 5.68
N PHE A 550 -25.50 0.64 5.53
CA PHE A 550 -26.63 0.35 4.66
C PHE A 550 -27.78 -0.25 5.48
N GLY A 551 -29.00 0.00 5.03
CA GLY A 551 -30.21 -0.61 5.56
C GLY A 551 -31.16 -0.96 4.43
N VAL A 552 -31.75 -2.14 4.47
CA VAL A 552 -32.73 -2.58 3.48
C VAL A 552 -33.90 -3.25 4.20
N ALA A 553 -35.10 -2.86 3.82
CA ALA A 553 -36.33 -3.47 4.30
C ALA A 553 -37.24 -3.74 3.10
N ALA A 554 -37.69 -4.99 2.93
CA ALA A 554 -38.49 -5.40 1.79
C ALA A 554 -39.58 -6.39 2.22
N VAL A 555 -40.77 -6.28 1.61
CA VAL A 555 -41.89 -7.21 1.79
C VAL A 555 -42.49 -7.48 0.41
N PRO A 556 -42.62 -8.77 0.00
CA PRO A 556 -43.31 -9.09 -1.24
C PRO A 556 -44.81 -8.84 -1.09
N LYS A 557 -45.48 -8.63 -2.23
CA LYS A 557 -46.92 -8.54 -2.34
C LYS A 557 -47.61 -9.72 -1.65
N HIS A 558 -48.72 -9.44 -0.97
CA HIS A 558 -49.48 -10.47 -0.29
C HIS A 558 -49.97 -11.55 -1.29
N GLY A 559 -49.59 -12.79 -1.05
CA GLY A 559 -49.94 -13.95 -1.89
C GLY A 559 -48.84 -14.40 -2.86
N GLU A 560 -47.79 -13.60 -3.04
CA GLU A 560 -46.63 -13.95 -3.87
C GLU A 560 -45.48 -14.54 -3.02
N THR A 561 -44.70 -15.43 -3.62
CA THR A 561 -43.54 -16.05 -2.96
C THR A 561 -42.24 -15.26 -3.13
N ALA A 562 -42.21 -14.34 -4.08
CA ALA A 562 -41.05 -13.53 -4.42
C ALA A 562 -41.48 -12.10 -4.77
N SER A 563 -40.65 -11.13 -4.39
CA SER A 563 -40.81 -9.74 -4.80
C SER A 563 -40.28 -9.53 -6.22
N GLY A 564 -41.00 -8.74 -7.02
CA GLY A 564 -40.53 -8.19 -8.31
C GLY A 564 -39.43 -7.13 -8.13
N ASP A 565 -39.35 -6.50 -6.95
CA ASP A 565 -38.27 -5.59 -6.57
C ASP A 565 -36.96 -6.35 -6.29
N THR A 566 -35.88 -5.87 -6.88
CA THR A 566 -34.51 -6.31 -6.58
C THR A 566 -33.66 -5.11 -6.19
N HIS A 567 -32.72 -5.30 -5.25
CA HIS A 567 -31.76 -4.26 -4.86
C HIS A 567 -30.33 -4.80 -4.90
N SER A 568 -29.36 -3.88 -5.00
CA SER A 568 -27.94 -4.21 -4.96
C SER A 568 -27.17 -3.18 -4.16
N ILE A 569 -26.22 -3.67 -3.36
CA ILE A 569 -25.23 -2.86 -2.65
C ILE A 569 -23.87 -3.46 -2.97
N LEU A 570 -23.04 -2.68 -3.66
CA LEU A 570 -21.79 -3.17 -4.20
C LEU A 570 -20.66 -2.20 -3.89
N LYS A 571 -19.55 -2.72 -3.36
CA LYS A 571 -18.27 -2.00 -3.32
C LYS A 571 -17.63 -2.01 -4.71
N ILE A 572 -17.54 -0.87 -5.37
CA ILE A 572 -16.88 -0.73 -6.68
C ILE A 572 -15.37 -0.81 -6.48
N ASP A 573 -14.84 0.00 -5.55
CA ASP A 573 -13.44 0.02 -5.15
C ASP A 573 -13.31 0.48 -3.67
N GLU A 574 -12.09 0.65 -3.16
CA GLU A 574 -11.85 1.09 -1.77
C GLU A 574 -12.42 2.48 -1.44
N ARG A 575 -12.83 3.25 -2.45
CA ARG A 575 -13.22 4.66 -2.35
C ARG A 575 -14.62 4.90 -2.89
N ARG A 576 -15.26 3.94 -3.55
CA ARG A 576 -16.58 4.09 -4.14
C ARG A 576 -17.46 2.88 -3.92
N PHE A 577 -18.73 3.13 -3.68
CA PHE A 577 -19.76 2.10 -3.64
C PHE A 577 -20.94 2.48 -4.54
N LEU A 578 -21.70 1.45 -4.92
CA LEU A 578 -22.92 1.53 -5.70
C LEU A 578 -24.07 1.03 -4.83
N VAL A 579 -25.18 1.75 -4.83
CA VAL A 579 -26.47 1.22 -4.39
C VAL A 579 -27.47 1.36 -5.51
N ALA A 580 -28.31 0.34 -5.70
CA ALA A 580 -29.34 0.37 -6.71
C ALA A 580 -30.60 -0.37 -6.25
N LEU A 581 -31.75 0.09 -6.71
CA LEU A 581 -33.06 -0.51 -6.53
C LEU A 581 -33.73 -0.59 -7.90
N SER A 582 -34.19 -1.77 -8.29
CA SER A 582 -34.92 -1.97 -9.53
C SER A 582 -36.24 -2.66 -9.26
N ASP A 583 -37.30 -2.05 -9.75
CA ASP A 583 -38.68 -2.50 -9.61
C ASP A 583 -39.15 -3.04 -10.97
N GLY A 584 -39.38 -4.35 -11.01
CA GLY A 584 -39.79 -5.04 -12.23
C GLY A 584 -41.30 -4.96 -12.40
N MET A 585 -41.78 -4.60 -13.58
CA MET A 585 -43.21 -4.54 -13.87
C MET A 585 -43.93 -5.85 -13.52
N GLY A 586 -44.83 -5.80 -12.52
CA GLY A 586 -45.57 -6.95 -11.99
C GLY A 586 -45.01 -7.46 -10.66
N SER A 587 -45.39 -8.67 -10.24
CA SER A 587 -44.89 -9.30 -9.01
C SER A 587 -44.52 -10.76 -9.27
N GLY A 588 -43.73 -11.37 -8.37
CA GLY A 588 -43.31 -12.76 -8.48
C GLY A 588 -42.02 -12.99 -9.28
N ASP A 589 -41.70 -14.26 -9.56
CA ASP A 589 -40.38 -14.66 -10.08
C ASP A 589 -40.04 -14.06 -11.45
N ALA A 590 -41.03 -13.87 -12.33
CA ALA A 590 -40.79 -13.30 -13.67
C ALA A 590 -40.37 -11.82 -13.61
N ALA A 591 -41.02 -11.03 -12.75
CA ALA A 591 -40.66 -9.62 -12.51
C ALA A 591 -39.26 -9.52 -11.88
N ARG A 592 -38.95 -10.42 -10.92
CA ARG A 592 -37.63 -10.52 -10.30
C ARG A 592 -36.52 -10.83 -11.32
N ASP A 593 -36.75 -11.74 -12.26
CA ASP A 593 -35.75 -12.10 -13.26
C ASP A 593 -35.41 -10.93 -14.19
N VAL A 594 -36.39 -10.09 -14.53
CA VAL A 594 -36.18 -8.87 -15.32
C VAL A 594 -35.38 -7.85 -14.51
N SER A 595 -35.82 -7.53 -13.29
CA SER A 595 -35.15 -6.53 -12.44
C SER A 595 -33.72 -6.96 -12.07
N ALA A 596 -33.49 -8.24 -11.80
CA ALA A 596 -32.16 -8.79 -11.50
C ALA A 596 -31.20 -8.75 -12.69
N ARG A 597 -31.67 -8.98 -13.93
CA ARG A 597 -30.84 -8.89 -15.14
C ARG A 597 -30.41 -7.45 -15.41
N THR A 598 -31.33 -6.50 -15.27
CA THR A 598 -31.05 -5.06 -15.42
C THR A 598 -29.98 -4.62 -14.42
N LEU A 599 -30.13 -4.97 -13.14
CA LEU A 599 -29.13 -4.69 -12.11
C LEU A 599 -27.78 -5.33 -12.39
N SER A 600 -27.76 -6.61 -12.77
CA SER A 600 -26.51 -7.34 -13.06
C SER A 600 -25.69 -6.70 -14.20
N LEU A 601 -26.38 -6.16 -15.21
CA LEU A 601 -25.75 -5.47 -16.33
C LEU A 601 -25.11 -4.14 -15.87
N LEU A 602 -25.85 -3.34 -15.11
CA LEU A 602 -25.37 -2.08 -14.55
C LEU A 602 -24.17 -2.27 -13.62
N GLU A 603 -24.25 -3.26 -12.75
CA GLU A 603 -23.14 -3.64 -11.89
C GLU A 603 -21.89 -3.94 -12.69
N SER A 604 -22.01 -4.66 -13.81
CA SER A 604 -20.88 -5.01 -14.65
C SER A 604 -20.21 -3.78 -15.27
N PHE A 605 -20.99 -2.77 -15.69
CA PHE A 605 -20.44 -1.51 -16.18
C PHE A 605 -19.68 -0.72 -15.11
N TYR A 606 -20.24 -0.61 -13.90
CA TYR A 606 -19.54 0.08 -12.80
C TYR A 606 -18.32 -0.72 -12.29
N LYS A 607 -18.40 -2.05 -12.18
CA LYS A 607 -17.29 -2.94 -11.79
C LYS A 607 -16.11 -2.86 -12.75
N THR A 608 -16.38 -2.70 -14.05
CA THR A 608 -15.33 -2.56 -15.07
C THR A 608 -14.69 -1.16 -15.09
N GLY A 609 -15.21 -0.22 -14.31
CA GLY A 609 -14.68 1.14 -14.21
C GLY A 609 -15.04 2.02 -15.40
N MET A 610 -16.15 1.72 -16.11
CA MET A 610 -16.65 2.61 -17.16
C MET A 610 -16.95 4.01 -16.58
N PRO A 611 -16.66 5.09 -17.33
CA PRO A 611 -17.05 6.44 -16.93
C PRO A 611 -18.57 6.52 -16.71
N SER A 612 -19.01 7.16 -15.62
CA SER A 612 -20.44 7.29 -15.29
C SER A 612 -21.25 7.74 -16.51
N ASP A 613 -20.81 8.80 -17.20
CA ASP A 613 -21.50 9.35 -18.39
C ASP A 613 -21.70 8.32 -19.52
N THR A 614 -20.71 7.44 -19.74
CA THR A 614 -20.80 6.36 -20.73
C THR A 614 -21.77 5.27 -20.29
N VAL A 615 -21.76 4.90 -19.00
CA VAL A 615 -22.71 3.94 -18.44
C VAL A 615 -24.13 4.47 -18.62
N LEU A 616 -24.38 5.72 -18.23
CA LEU A 616 -25.69 6.37 -18.33
C LEU A 616 -26.21 6.43 -19.77
N ALA A 617 -25.36 6.86 -20.71
CA ALA A 617 -25.74 6.91 -22.12
C ALA A 617 -26.04 5.51 -22.69
N THR A 618 -25.28 4.49 -22.27
CA THR A 618 -25.49 3.10 -22.71
C THR A 618 -26.80 2.55 -22.19
N VAL A 619 -27.11 2.82 -20.91
CA VAL A 619 -28.36 2.43 -20.26
C VAL A 619 -29.55 3.08 -20.95
N ASN A 620 -29.48 4.40 -21.19
CA ASN A 620 -30.52 5.15 -21.89
C ASN A 620 -30.84 4.54 -23.26
N SER A 621 -29.81 4.23 -24.06
CA SER A 621 -30.00 3.61 -25.36
C SER A 621 -30.54 2.18 -25.28
N LEU A 622 -30.07 1.35 -24.33
CA LEU A 622 -30.61 0.00 -24.13
C LEU A 622 -32.11 0.02 -23.78
N ILE A 623 -32.54 0.98 -22.95
CA ILE A 623 -33.95 1.22 -22.63
C ILE A 623 -34.76 1.57 -23.89
N SER A 624 -34.21 2.46 -24.74
CA SER A 624 -34.90 2.90 -25.96
C SER A 624 -35.09 1.76 -26.96
N PHE A 625 -34.16 0.79 -27.04
CA PHE A 625 -34.24 -0.33 -27.98
C PHE A 625 -35.23 -1.43 -27.56
N SER A 626 -35.56 -1.53 -26.28
CA SER A 626 -36.42 -2.57 -25.70
C SER A 626 -37.86 -2.12 -25.47
N ALA A 627 -38.29 -1.03 -26.13
CA ALA A 627 -39.53 -0.31 -25.87
C ALA A 627 -40.83 -1.14 -25.97
N GLU A 628 -40.78 -2.42 -26.35
CA GLU A 628 -42.00 -3.21 -26.50
C GLU A 628 -42.43 -4.05 -25.28
N GLU A 629 -41.60 -4.65 -24.41
CA GLU A 629 -42.19 -5.61 -23.41
C GLU A 629 -41.51 -5.81 -22.03
N SER A 630 -40.38 -5.19 -21.65
CA SER A 630 -39.68 -5.63 -20.40
C SER A 630 -38.72 -4.64 -19.71
N PHE A 631 -39.13 -3.40 -19.43
CA PHE A 631 -38.26 -2.50 -18.63
C PHE A 631 -38.73 -2.35 -17.19
N SER A 632 -37.78 -2.55 -16.28
CA SER A 632 -37.91 -2.30 -14.84
C SER A 632 -37.55 -0.85 -14.52
N CYS A 633 -38.25 -0.24 -13.56
CA CYS A 633 -37.86 1.04 -13.00
C CYS A 633 -36.50 0.87 -12.28
N LEU A 634 -35.69 1.93 -12.21
CA LEU A 634 -34.35 1.87 -11.66
C LEU A 634 -33.98 3.17 -10.91
N ASP A 635 -33.55 2.98 -9.68
CA ASP A 635 -32.79 3.95 -8.89
C ASP A 635 -31.37 3.46 -8.70
N LEU A 636 -30.39 4.34 -8.91
CA LEU A 636 -28.98 4.03 -8.73
C LEU A 636 -28.25 5.23 -8.14
N ALA A 637 -27.36 4.98 -7.19
CA ALA A 637 -26.42 5.97 -6.67
C ALA A 637 -25.01 5.38 -6.58
N ALA A 638 -24.06 6.02 -7.26
CA ALA A 638 -22.64 5.76 -7.11
C ALA A 638 -22.02 6.87 -6.25
N VAL A 639 -21.48 6.51 -5.08
CA VAL A 639 -21.01 7.47 -4.07
C VAL A 639 -19.50 7.33 -3.84
N ASN A 640 -18.80 8.46 -3.81
CA ASN A 640 -17.38 8.59 -3.50
C ASN A 640 -17.15 8.87 -2.00
N LEU A 641 -16.37 8.00 -1.36
CA LEU A 641 -16.04 8.03 0.06
C LEU A 641 -14.90 9.00 0.41
N ASP A 642 -14.24 9.63 -0.58
CA ASP A 642 -13.24 10.67 -0.30
C ASP A 642 -13.87 12.03 -0.01
N ASP A 643 -14.89 12.40 -0.77
CA ASP A 643 -15.50 13.73 -0.78
C ASP A 643 -17.01 13.73 -0.51
N GLY A 644 -17.66 12.57 -0.57
CA GLY A 644 -19.11 12.43 -0.42
C GLY A 644 -19.90 12.69 -1.71
N GLY A 645 -19.23 12.87 -2.86
CA GLY A 645 -19.91 13.09 -4.15
C GLY A 645 -20.74 11.86 -4.56
N ALA A 646 -22.00 12.07 -4.94
CA ALA A 646 -22.93 11.03 -5.37
C ALA A 646 -23.49 11.34 -6.76
N ASP A 647 -23.25 10.42 -7.70
CA ASP A 647 -23.90 10.39 -9.02
C ASP A 647 -25.18 9.55 -8.88
N ILE A 648 -26.35 10.15 -9.11
CA ILE A 648 -27.65 9.51 -8.96
C ILE A 648 -28.36 9.44 -10.30
N VAL A 649 -29.02 8.31 -10.54
CA VAL A 649 -29.75 7.98 -11.77
C VAL A 649 -31.13 7.48 -11.40
N LYS A 650 -32.16 8.06 -12.00
CA LYS A 650 -33.56 7.64 -11.79
C LYS A 650 -34.22 7.40 -13.14
N ILE A 651 -34.90 6.26 -13.27
CA ILE A 651 -35.54 5.79 -14.51
C ILE A 651 -36.91 5.22 -14.15
N GLY A 652 -37.98 5.95 -14.47
CA GLY A 652 -39.36 5.49 -14.23
C GLY A 652 -39.74 5.26 -12.77
N SER A 653 -38.86 5.58 -11.82
CA SER A 653 -38.99 5.29 -10.39
C SER A 653 -39.57 6.46 -9.58
N PRO A 654 -40.15 6.19 -8.39
CA PRO A 654 -40.62 7.24 -7.47
C PRO A 654 -39.51 8.20 -7.02
N ALA A 655 -39.89 9.35 -6.43
CA ALA A 655 -38.94 10.31 -5.88
C ALA A 655 -38.01 9.67 -4.83
N GLY A 656 -36.70 9.90 -4.96
CA GLY A 656 -35.73 9.55 -3.92
C GLY A 656 -35.62 10.67 -2.89
N PHE A 657 -34.99 10.41 -1.75
CA PHE A 657 -34.83 11.43 -0.71
C PHE A 657 -33.40 11.46 -0.15
N LEU A 658 -32.91 12.65 0.14
CA LEU A 658 -31.71 12.87 0.92
C LEU A 658 -32.10 13.60 2.21
N LEU A 659 -31.99 12.90 3.34
CA LEU A 659 -32.24 13.41 4.67
C LEU A 659 -30.91 13.91 5.25
N SER A 660 -30.75 15.23 5.27
CA SER A 660 -29.67 15.90 6.01
C SER A 660 -30.16 16.30 7.41
N GLN A 661 -29.25 16.63 8.32
CA GLN A 661 -29.61 17.03 9.68
C GLN A 661 -30.55 18.26 9.73
N GLU A 662 -30.45 19.13 8.73
CA GLU A 662 -31.15 20.42 8.66
C GLU A 662 -32.34 20.43 7.68
N GLU A 663 -32.32 19.58 6.65
CA GLU A 663 -33.30 19.63 5.54
C GLU A 663 -33.54 18.27 4.87
N LEU A 664 -34.77 18.07 4.37
CA LEU A 664 -35.14 16.97 3.48
C LEU A 664 -35.05 17.46 2.04
N LYS A 665 -34.18 16.87 1.22
CA LYS A 665 -34.09 17.12 -0.22
C LYS A 665 -34.79 16.01 -0.99
N ILE A 666 -35.63 16.42 -1.94
CA ILE A 666 -36.34 15.51 -2.85
C ILE A 666 -35.51 15.32 -4.11
N LEU A 667 -35.35 14.08 -4.52
CA LEU A 667 -34.58 13.66 -5.70
C LEU A 667 -35.59 13.21 -6.77
N GLU A 668 -36.07 14.16 -7.58
CA GLU A 668 -37.02 13.90 -8.67
C GLU A 668 -36.31 13.78 -10.02
N GLY A 669 -36.87 12.97 -10.92
CA GLY A 669 -36.43 12.92 -12.31
C GLY A 669 -37.32 13.77 -13.22
N GLU A 670 -36.74 14.36 -14.27
CA GLU A 670 -37.50 15.01 -15.33
C GLU A 670 -38.17 13.93 -16.21
N SER A 671 -39.34 13.41 -15.83
CA SER A 671 -40.22 12.66 -16.72
C SER A 671 -41.50 13.45 -16.99
N LEU A 672 -41.73 13.78 -18.26
CA LEU A 672 -42.79 14.66 -18.78
C LEU A 672 -44.17 13.95 -18.85
N PRO A 673 -45.26 14.74 -18.99
CA PRO A 673 -46.63 14.34 -18.67
C PRO A 673 -47.26 13.35 -19.66
N ILE A 674 -48.25 12.64 -19.14
CA ILE A 674 -49.18 11.74 -19.84
C ILE A 674 -49.60 12.29 -21.22
N GLY A 675 -49.24 11.59 -22.31
CA GLY A 675 -49.87 11.84 -23.62
C GLY A 675 -49.10 11.51 -24.91
N ALA A 676 -47.80 11.19 -24.87
CA ALA A 676 -47.07 10.76 -26.07
C ALA A 676 -46.29 9.48 -25.77
N LEU A 677 -46.35 8.51 -26.69
CA LEU A 677 -45.67 7.20 -26.66
C LEU A 677 -44.14 7.34 -26.84
N ASP A 678 -43.51 8.33 -26.23
CA ASP A 678 -42.13 8.72 -26.51
C ASP A 678 -41.20 8.37 -25.35
N ALA A 679 -40.15 7.60 -25.68
CA ALA A 679 -38.98 7.17 -24.91
C ALA A 679 -38.82 7.67 -23.45
N VAL A 680 -38.68 6.72 -22.50
CA VAL A 680 -38.27 7.01 -21.12
C VAL A 680 -36.88 7.68 -21.10
N HIS A 681 -36.80 8.91 -20.62
CA HIS A 681 -35.53 9.62 -20.43
C HIS A 681 -35.02 9.46 -18.99
N PRO A 682 -33.80 8.93 -18.77
CA PRO A 682 -33.21 8.80 -17.44
C PRO A 682 -32.82 10.17 -16.90
N ALA A 683 -33.21 10.47 -15.66
CA ALA A 683 -32.78 11.66 -14.96
C ALA A 683 -31.45 11.39 -14.23
N THR A 684 -30.44 12.20 -14.53
CA THR A 684 -29.13 12.14 -13.87
C THR A 684 -28.93 13.38 -13.01
N MET A 685 -28.53 13.19 -11.76
CA MET A 685 -28.24 14.29 -10.83
C MET A 685 -26.93 14.04 -10.09
N ARG A 686 -26.20 15.12 -9.79
CA ARG A 686 -24.99 15.07 -8.96
C ARG A 686 -25.22 15.86 -7.69
N LEU A 687 -24.96 15.23 -6.55
CA LEU A 687 -25.04 15.88 -5.24
C LEU A 687 -23.85 15.52 -4.36
N THR A 688 -23.70 16.20 -3.24
CA THR A 688 -22.66 15.89 -2.24
C THR A 688 -23.35 15.53 -0.94
N MET A 689 -23.10 14.32 -0.46
CA MET A 689 -23.53 13.83 0.84
C MET A 689 -22.52 14.27 1.92
N HIS A 690 -23.02 14.74 3.03
CA HIS A 690 -22.25 15.11 4.20
C HIS A 690 -22.29 14.03 5.29
N GLU A 691 -21.51 14.25 6.35
CA GLU A 691 -21.48 13.34 7.49
C GLU A 691 -22.87 13.24 8.14
N ASN A 692 -23.33 12.00 8.37
CA ASN A 692 -24.64 11.66 8.91
C ASN A 692 -25.83 11.94 7.99
N ASP A 693 -25.61 12.24 6.71
CA ASP A 693 -26.69 12.28 5.73
C ASP A 693 -27.19 10.86 5.43
N PHE A 694 -28.50 10.75 5.17
CA PHE A 694 -29.16 9.51 4.74
C PHE A 694 -29.72 9.66 3.33
N LEU A 695 -29.25 8.83 2.40
CA LEU A 695 -29.87 8.65 1.09
C LEU A 695 -30.92 7.54 1.18
N LEU A 696 -32.10 7.77 0.63
CA LEU A 696 -33.25 6.87 0.67
C LEU A 696 -33.81 6.64 -0.74
N PHE A 697 -33.87 5.38 -1.15
CA PHE A 697 -34.61 4.91 -2.33
C PHE A 697 -35.75 4.00 -1.91
N MET A 698 -36.85 4.01 -2.66
CA MET A 698 -38.03 3.21 -2.37
C MET A 698 -38.79 2.85 -3.64
N SER A 699 -39.45 1.69 -3.65
CA SER A 699 -40.32 1.25 -4.75
C SER A 699 -41.66 1.96 -4.74
N ASP A 700 -42.42 1.83 -5.84
CA ASP A 700 -43.73 2.45 -5.98
C ASP A 700 -44.74 1.92 -4.96
N GLY A 701 -44.64 0.65 -4.54
CA GLY A 701 -45.44 0.04 -3.49
C GLY A 701 -45.33 0.77 -2.15
N ILE A 702 -44.17 1.37 -1.84
CA ILE A 702 -44.01 2.23 -0.66
C ILE A 702 -44.69 3.59 -0.90
N SER A 703 -44.34 4.25 -2.01
CA SER A 703 -44.79 5.62 -2.28
C SER A 703 -46.32 5.72 -2.45
N SER A 704 -46.94 4.70 -3.05
CA SER A 704 -48.39 4.60 -3.28
C SER A 704 -49.19 4.33 -2.01
N ALA A 705 -48.57 3.75 -0.98
CA ALA A 705 -49.20 3.58 0.33
C ALA A 705 -49.38 4.90 1.10
N PHE A 706 -48.68 5.98 0.69
CA PHE A 706 -48.89 7.32 1.22
C PHE A 706 -49.89 8.08 0.35
N GLY A 707 -50.85 8.77 0.98
CA GLY A 707 -51.96 9.41 0.24
C GLY A 707 -51.52 10.57 -0.68
N SER A 708 -50.33 11.13 -0.47
CA SER A 708 -49.71 12.13 -1.35
C SER A 708 -48.20 12.22 -1.12
N SER A 709 -47.46 12.76 -2.11
CA SER A 709 -46.03 13.07 -1.95
C SER A 709 -45.76 14.03 -0.79
N ALA A 710 -46.67 14.95 -0.50
CA ALA A 710 -46.57 15.87 0.64
C ALA A 710 -46.67 15.15 2.00
N ASP A 711 -47.53 14.12 2.11
CA ASP A 711 -47.66 13.30 3.33
C ASP A 711 -46.38 12.49 3.58
N LEU A 712 -45.82 11.89 2.52
CA LEU A 712 -44.53 11.20 2.60
C LEU A 712 -43.40 12.14 3.02
N CYS A 713 -43.32 13.34 2.43
CA CYS A 713 -42.32 14.35 2.81
C CYS A 713 -42.47 14.80 4.27
N ALA A 714 -43.71 15.00 4.74
CA ALA A 714 -43.99 15.38 6.12
C ALA A 714 -43.58 14.27 7.10
N TYR A 715 -43.87 13.00 6.77
CA TYR A 715 -43.44 11.85 7.56
C TYR A 715 -41.91 11.77 7.64
N LEU A 716 -41.23 11.80 6.48
CA LEU A 716 -39.77 11.71 6.41
C LEU A 716 -39.07 12.89 7.11
N GLY A 717 -39.57 14.11 6.94
CA GLY A 717 -39.01 15.31 7.58
C GLY A 717 -39.09 15.29 9.11
N GLY A 718 -40.05 14.55 9.68
CA GLY A 718 -40.19 14.33 11.12
C GLY A 718 -39.23 13.27 11.70
N LEU A 719 -38.58 12.47 10.86
CA LEU A 719 -37.67 11.42 11.32
C LEU A 719 -36.29 12.01 11.68
N ARG A 720 -35.69 11.45 12.72
CA ARG A 720 -34.28 11.69 13.11
C ARG A 720 -33.58 10.34 13.27
N PRO A 721 -33.29 9.66 12.14
CA PRO A 721 -32.72 8.32 12.17
C PRO A 721 -31.26 8.33 12.65
N LEU A 722 -30.90 7.32 13.44
CA LEU A 722 -29.50 7.07 13.84
C LEU A 722 -28.88 5.92 13.04
N ASN A 723 -29.70 4.91 12.70
CA ASN A 723 -29.32 3.68 12.03
C ASN A 723 -30.11 3.55 10.71
N PRO A 724 -29.45 3.31 9.56
CA PRO A 724 -30.12 3.19 8.26
C PRO A 724 -31.07 2.00 8.18
N GLN A 725 -30.78 0.87 8.85
CA GLN A 725 -31.67 -0.29 8.87
C GLN A 725 -33.00 0.03 9.58
N ALA A 726 -32.92 0.68 10.74
CA ALA A 726 -34.11 1.11 11.48
C ALA A 726 -34.93 2.14 10.70
N LEU A 727 -34.27 3.03 9.92
CA LEU A 727 -34.96 3.96 9.03
C LEU A 727 -35.77 3.20 7.97
N ALA A 728 -35.14 2.24 7.28
CA ALA A 728 -35.81 1.45 6.24
C ALA A 728 -37.01 0.66 6.81
N GLU A 729 -36.85 0.01 7.95
CA GLU A 729 -37.92 -0.73 8.65
C GLU A 729 -39.06 0.18 9.10
N ASN A 730 -38.77 1.37 9.63
CA ASN A 730 -39.80 2.33 10.04
C ASN A 730 -40.61 2.88 8.86
N VAL A 731 -39.96 3.11 7.71
CA VAL A 731 -40.66 3.56 6.49
C VAL A 731 -41.55 2.44 5.95
N LEU A 732 -41.05 1.20 5.89
CA LEU A 732 -41.82 0.04 5.45
C LEU A 732 -43.02 -0.23 6.37
N ALA A 733 -42.82 -0.25 7.68
CA ALA A 733 -43.90 -0.46 8.65
C ALA A 733 -44.97 0.63 8.57
N ALA A 734 -44.55 1.88 8.33
CA ALA A 734 -45.46 3.00 8.12
C ALA A 734 -46.28 2.89 6.83
N ALA A 735 -45.70 2.34 5.76
CA ALA A 735 -46.41 2.07 4.49
C ALA A 735 -47.45 0.94 4.67
N ILE A 736 -47.06 -0.17 5.31
CA ILE A 736 -47.96 -1.31 5.58
C ILE A 736 -49.14 -0.85 6.47
N ALA A 737 -48.87 -0.08 7.53
CA ALA A 737 -49.91 0.41 8.43
C ALA A 737 -50.92 1.36 7.76
N ARG A 738 -50.55 1.99 6.64
CA ARG A 738 -51.41 2.88 5.84
C ARG A 738 -52.13 2.17 4.69
N SER A 739 -51.75 0.94 4.39
CA SER A 739 -52.41 0.12 3.37
C SER A 739 -53.80 -0.34 3.85
N GLU A 740 -54.78 -0.39 2.95
CA GLU A 740 -56.22 -0.57 3.28
C GLU A 740 -56.56 -1.78 4.17
N LYS A 741 -55.70 -2.83 4.16
CA LYS A 741 -55.88 -4.07 4.95
C LYS A 741 -54.74 -4.36 5.94
N GLY A 742 -53.77 -3.46 6.09
CA GLY A 742 -52.52 -3.77 6.81
C GLY A 742 -51.66 -4.84 6.11
N GLU A 743 -51.89 -5.07 4.83
CA GLU A 743 -51.18 -6.03 3.97
C GLU A 743 -50.56 -5.29 2.79
N ALA A 744 -49.42 -5.79 2.27
CA ALA A 744 -48.75 -5.22 1.11
C ALA A 744 -49.54 -5.50 -0.18
N GLY A 745 -50.16 -4.46 -0.75
CA GLY A 745 -50.91 -4.54 -2.01
C GLY A 745 -50.03 -4.66 -3.24
N ASP A 746 -48.76 -4.25 -3.11
CA ASP A 746 -47.70 -4.39 -4.11
C ASP A 746 -46.38 -4.74 -3.43
N ASP A 747 -45.35 -5.00 -4.23
CA ASP A 747 -43.99 -5.20 -3.74
C ASP A 747 -43.43 -3.91 -3.11
N MET A 748 -42.96 -4.02 -1.86
CA MET A 748 -42.53 -2.87 -1.07
C MET A 748 -41.07 -3.00 -0.68
N THR A 749 -40.20 -2.13 -1.19
CA THR A 749 -38.78 -2.12 -0.86
C THR A 749 -38.30 -0.71 -0.51
N VAL A 750 -37.50 -0.61 0.55
CA VAL A 750 -36.83 0.62 0.99
C VAL A 750 -35.34 0.34 1.18
N LEU A 751 -34.50 1.17 0.56
CA LEU A 751 -33.04 1.13 0.70
C LEU A 751 -32.55 2.45 1.29
N ALA A 752 -31.84 2.37 2.41
CA ALA A 752 -31.27 3.51 3.12
C ALA A 752 -29.74 3.41 3.19
N VAL A 753 -29.05 4.50 2.94
CA VAL A 753 -27.59 4.60 3.05
C VAL A 753 -27.24 5.77 3.96
N LYS A 754 -26.41 5.53 4.98
CA LYS A 754 -25.88 6.57 5.85
C LYS A 754 -24.38 6.73 5.65
N LEU A 755 -23.94 7.95 5.38
CA LEU A 755 -22.53 8.31 5.30
C LEU A 755 -22.00 8.72 6.69
N THR A 756 -20.83 8.21 7.08
CA THR A 756 -20.19 8.48 8.38
C THR A 756 -18.70 8.75 8.19
N LEU A 757 -18.03 9.42 9.14
CA LEU A 757 -16.57 9.57 9.08
C LEU A 757 -15.87 8.23 9.37
N ALA A 758 -14.83 7.91 8.58
CA ALA A 758 -14.07 6.68 8.74
C ALA A 758 -13.24 6.70 10.04
N ALA A 759 -13.51 5.77 10.96
CA ALA A 759 -12.91 5.67 12.30
C ALA A 759 -11.41 5.38 12.30
#